data_AF-A0A497IBQ9-F1
#
_entry.id   AF-A0A497IBQ9-F1
#
_cell.length_a   1.000
_cell.length_b   1.000
_cell.length_c   1.000
_cell.angle_alpha   90.00
_cell.angle_beta   90.00
_cell.angle_gamma   90.00
#
_symmetry.space_group_name_H-M   'P 1'
#
loop_
_entity.id
_entity.type
_entity.pdbx_description
1 polymer ?
#
loop_
_entity_poly.entity_id
_entity_poly.type
_entity_poly.pdbx_seq_one_letter_code
_entity_poly.pdbx_strand_id
1 'polypeptide(L)'
;MGGEARMWRSALGLCLAFLLLATGVGRGSILPQDTVEIQFPGLLLDTLPEWERVEQMRDWVVYGFLTSQDISSEILTVALHDRPPIRQPALSEVHKWQYGVGRWAGLPGEDPDTMDLYCFLPRGADERLLGPLADDFRRLSGQIPAKVYWVAYRLHSEELTAEAFLVDSFPGTELFQVGGRFGYREREIGSREDLCRFLQEIDSLTYAEIREGKLVLGGRDLPDKSPPVNLEDIAVLYQAYLTSDEVGFSLDPYWLACADLLTVLPADPPPGVSEERWAGILVSALFEDPEPLLELIEELQGQETEEAQRAAAELTAVIEKWDECSYNDILCPILQIPLDDCATLALVEALPEELPGVSQARWEQIRERVEESGNLVPLHGLMKELRAQGTPEAQEAYAQLATLLGQYVAQCPRYDGDIAGTELGMTLFYCDLLCKLWVWNYEGSTPRHIGLVPELELPIAEVYWHIIWELPGGRLWFDLDYSKLRRWGDSLLLPPWGVRLFAAADDPENPGMEVPPRDLPEGLRTDVWLWNARWAEIVEEEPQYFRLNEIHKWSAVIAWLKGKELMDKLGFLESESVTRDKLFPNWLEEHREELAFKGWLPFVNGLGPECLSIICSESRPAFGSESAFLYGGVSLADPERTSRAPDVPEEWYELVQEILRSGTGRLSYPTPSLDAPRASYEFDLVELSQVTPGPDASFRAPHYQFPRLERKAFGWQKTGANRYSYRAEWQLSGNVALQEKINFEKAEGNRVLVEYDPSRSPQLVEWLVKPRERSVGRAQDPEVDAILSGRDPNWRLTEPVREYLKRTFEGVGIEFVGNDILIHCPADSWPVLLNSLSYEYALNIAAHTKMLLLVPTRLEH
;
A
#
# COMPACT_ATOMS: atom_id res chain seq x y z
N MET A 1 44.92 -73.59 1.87
CA MET A 1 44.10 -74.17 0.79
C MET A 1 42.79 -73.43 0.84
N GLY A 2 42.37 -72.57 -0.08
CA GLY A 2 42.66 -72.48 -1.50
C GLY A 2 41.29 -72.38 -2.18
N GLY A 3 40.99 -71.23 -2.78
CA GLY A 3 39.85 -71.09 -3.68
C GLY A 3 38.65 -70.32 -3.16
N GLU A 4 38.83 -69.04 -2.81
CA GLU A 4 37.72 -68.05 -2.86
C GLU A 4 38.19 -66.60 -3.07
N ALA A 5 39.44 -66.41 -3.53
CA ALA A 5 40.05 -65.10 -3.78
C ALA A 5 40.19 -64.74 -5.28
N ARG A 6 39.45 -65.40 -6.18
CA ARG A 6 39.59 -65.20 -7.64
C ARG A 6 38.30 -64.86 -8.41
N MET A 7 37.15 -64.71 -7.76
CA MET A 7 35.90 -64.40 -8.47
C MET A 7 35.46 -62.93 -8.41
N TRP A 8 36.13 -62.08 -7.60
CA TRP A 8 35.81 -60.64 -7.50
C TRP A 8 36.91 -59.70 -8.04
N ARG A 9 37.86 -60.21 -8.84
CA ARG A 9 38.87 -59.40 -9.53
C ARG A 9 38.60 -59.18 -11.03
N SER A 10 37.48 -59.67 -11.56
CA SER A 10 37.09 -59.47 -12.96
C SER A 10 35.86 -58.57 -13.16
N ALA A 11 35.39 -57.90 -12.10
CA ALA A 11 34.26 -56.95 -12.18
C ALA A 11 34.64 -55.49 -11.84
N LEU A 12 35.93 -55.20 -11.57
CA LEU A 12 36.41 -53.85 -11.28
C LEU A 12 37.47 -53.33 -12.26
N GLY A 13 37.71 -54.06 -13.36
CA GLY A 13 38.74 -53.74 -14.36
C GLY A 13 38.21 -53.32 -15.74
N LEU A 14 36.90 -53.07 -15.87
CA LEU A 14 36.26 -52.83 -17.16
C LEU A 14 35.18 -51.75 -17.07
N CYS A 15 35.55 -50.57 -16.54
CA CYS A 15 34.84 -49.30 -16.73
C CYS A 15 35.75 -48.06 -16.54
N LEU A 16 37.07 -48.23 -16.46
CA LEU A 16 38.05 -47.15 -16.28
C LEU A 16 39.03 -47.08 -17.46
N ALA A 17 38.48 -47.01 -18.67
CA ALA A 17 39.25 -46.76 -19.90
C ALA A 17 38.35 -46.29 -21.06
N PHE A 18 37.54 -45.25 -20.84
CA PHE A 18 36.97 -44.43 -21.93
C PHE A 18 36.50 -43.08 -21.38
N LEU A 19 37.44 -42.24 -20.94
CA LEU A 19 37.20 -40.81 -20.68
C LEU A 19 38.55 -40.05 -20.76
N LEU A 20 39.15 -40.08 -21.94
CA LEU A 20 40.17 -39.13 -22.37
C LEU A 20 39.90 -38.83 -23.85
N LEU A 21 39.04 -37.83 -24.08
CA LEU A 21 39.03 -36.88 -25.20
C LEU A 21 37.68 -36.14 -25.19
N ALA A 22 37.57 -35.13 -24.33
CA ALA A 22 36.69 -33.99 -24.52
C ALA A 22 37.20 -32.84 -23.64
N THR A 23 38.39 -32.34 -23.96
CA THR A 23 38.69 -30.93 -23.70
C THR A 23 37.82 -30.12 -24.65
N GLY A 24 36.60 -29.86 -24.19
CA GLY A 24 35.66 -28.92 -24.77
C GLY A 24 34.88 -28.37 -23.59
N VAL A 25 35.41 -27.31 -22.97
CA VAL A 25 34.63 -26.40 -22.15
C VAL A 25 33.63 -25.75 -23.10
N GLY A 26 32.55 -26.47 -23.40
CA GLY A 26 31.34 -25.88 -23.94
C GLY A 26 30.59 -25.31 -22.74
N ARG A 27 30.50 -23.99 -22.66
CA ARG A 27 29.40 -23.31 -21.96
C ARG A 27 28.12 -23.95 -22.51
N GLY A 28 27.52 -24.86 -21.75
CA GLY A 28 26.28 -25.51 -22.14
C GLY A 28 25.15 -24.50 -22.00
N SER A 29 24.91 -23.73 -23.07
CA SER A 29 23.66 -22.99 -23.23
C SER A 29 22.51 -23.98 -23.13
N ILE A 30 21.59 -23.76 -22.20
CA ILE A 30 20.36 -24.55 -22.09
C ILE A 30 19.65 -24.52 -23.45
N LEU A 31 19.32 -25.71 -23.97
CA LEU A 31 18.53 -25.78 -25.20
C LEU A 31 17.11 -25.26 -24.89
N PRO A 32 16.41 -24.57 -25.81
CA PRO A 32 15.09 -23.95 -25.61
C PRO A 32 13.92 -24.87 -25.17
N GLN A 33 14.16 -26.10 -24.71
CA GLN A 33 13.14 -27.08 -24.36
C GLN A 33 13.28 -27.67 -22.95
N ASP A 34 14.29 -27.26 -22.19
CA ASP A 34 14.49 -27.78 -20.84
C ASP A 34 13.59 -27.04 -19.85
N THR A 35 12.49 -27.70 -19.46
CA THR A 35 11.61 -27.24 -18.38
C THR A 35 12.33 -27.36 -17.04
N VAL A 36 12.31 -26.28 -16.27
CA VAL A 36 12.76 -26.21 -14.88
C VAL A 36 11.54 -26.37 -13.98
N GLU A 37 11.54 -27.41 -13.16
CA GLU A 37 10.54 -27.58 -12.11
C GLU A 37 11.07 -26.96 -10.81
N ILE A 38 10.25 -26.11 -10.19
CA ILE A 38 10.58 -25.36 -8.99
C ILE A 38 9.60 -25.79 -7.90
N GLN A 39 10.13 -26.24 -6.77
CA GLN A 39 9.31 -26.64 -5.61
C GLN A 39 9.47 -25.63 -4.48
N PHE A 40 8.34 -25.15 -3.95
CA PHE A 40 8.29 -24.10 -2.94
C PHE A 40 8.09 -24.65 -1.52
N PRO A 41 8.63 -23.99 -0.48
CA PRO A 41 8.40 -24.35 0.91
C PRO A 41 7.02 -23.89 1.38
N GLY A 42 6.12 -24.84 1.69
CA GLY A 42 4.74 -24.53 2.10
C GLY A 42 4.61 -23.72 3.39
N LEU A 43 5.43 -24.01 4.41
CA LEU A 43 5.32 -23.38 5.73
C LEU A 43 5.38 -21.85 5.68
N LEU A 44 6.19 -21.27 4.78
CA LEU A 44 6.28 -19.81 4.63
C LEU A 44 5.08 -19.27 3.84
N LEU A 45 4.69 -19.93 2.76
CA LEU A 45 3.56 -19.52 1.93
C LEU A 45 2.23 -19.56 2.70
N ASP A 46 2.12 -20.44 3.69
CA ASP A 46 0.98 -20.54 4.59
C ASP A 46 0.85 -19.34 5.54
N THR A 47 1.95 -18.59 5.76
CA THR A 47 1.93 -17.35 6.56
C THR A 47 1.54 -16.10 5.77
N LEU A 48 1.55 -16.19 4.44
CA LEU A 48 1.21 -15.07 3.56
C LEU A 48 -0.28 -15.12 3.18
N PRO A 49 -0.94 -13.96 3.04
CA PRO A 49 -2.24 -13.88 2.37
C PRO A 49 -2.20 -14.56 1.01
N GLU A 50 -3.33 -15.12 0.56
CA GLU A 50 -3.43 -15.91 -0.69
C GLU A 50 -2.83 -15.18 -1.90
N TRP A 51 -3.07 -13.87 -1.97
CA TRP A 51 -2.57 -13.05 -3.05
C TRP A 51 -1.05 -12.83 -2.98
N GLU A 52 -0.49 -12.57 -1.80
CA GLU A 52 0.94 -12.32 -1.63
C GLU A 52 1.73 -13.63 -1.79
N ARG A 53 1.09 -14.77 -1.50
CA ARG A 53 1.59 -16.10 -1.83
C ARG A 53 1.84 -16.25 -3.34
N VAL A 54 0.92 -15.81 -4.19
CA VAL A 54 1.10 -15.87 -5.64
C VAL A 54 2.26 -14.97 -6.09
N GLU A 55 2.35 -13.75 -5.57
CA GLU A 55 3.45 -12.83 -5.86
C GLU A 55 4.81 -13.38 -5.40
N GLN A 56 4.85 -13.99 -4.22
CA GLN A 56 6.02 -14.68 -3.67
C GLN A 56 6.45 -15.86 -4.54
N MET A 57 5.50 -16.66 -5.02
CA MET A 57 5.78 -17.77 -5.94
C MET A 57 6.37 -17.26 -7.26
N ARG A 58 5.85 -16.15 -7.82
CA ARG A 58 6.39 -15.51 -9.03
C ARG A 58 7.83 -15.04 -8.82
N ASP A 59 8.13 -14.47 -7.66
CA ASP A 59 9.52 -14.09 -7.33
C ASP A 59 10.41 -15.33 -7.27
N TRP A 60 9.96 -16.40 -6.60
CA TRP A 60 10.71 -17.66 -6.55
C TRP A 60 10.86 -18.37 -7.90
N VAL A 61 9.96 -18.14 -8.86
CA VAL A 61 10.19 -18.58 -10.25
C VAL A 61 11.44 -17.93 -10.83
N VAL A 62 11.65 -16.62 -10.59
CA VAL A 62 12.87 -15.91 -11.04
C VAL A 62 14.10 -16.53 -10.37
N TYR A 63 14.09 -16.70 -9.05
CA TYR A 63 15.21 -17.31 -8.32
C TYR A 63 15.51 -18.73 -8.80
N GLY A 64 14.49 -19.59 -8.86
CA GLY A 64 14.64 -20.99 -9.24
C GLY A 64 15.14 -21.15 -10.68
N PHE A 65 14.59 -20.35 -11.61
CA PHE A 65 15.05 -20.37 -12.99
C PHE A 65 16.50 -19.89 -13.10
N LEU A 66 16.85 -18.73 -12.54
CA LEU A 66 18.21 -18.17 -12.65
C LEU A 66 19.27 -19.05 -11.95
N THR A 67 18.94 -19.66 -10.81
CA THR A 67 19.86 -20.59 -10.10
C THR A 67 20.02 -21.93 -10.82
N SER A 68 19.06 -22.33 -11.65
CA SER A 68 19.18 -23.52 -12.50
C SER A 68 20.15 -23.31 -13.67
N GLN A 69 20.37 -22.05 -14.07
CA GLN A 69 21.34 -21.65 -15.08
C GLN A 69 22.77 -21.73 -14.53
N ASP A 70 23.77 -21.85 -15.42
CA ASP A 70 25.19 -21.81 -15.04
C ASP A 70 25.68 -20.36 -14.81
N ILE A 71 24.93 -19.60 -14.00
CA ILE A 71 25.24 -18.21 -13.62
C ILE A 71 26.04 -18.24 -12.30
N SER A 72 27.07 -17.40 -12.22
CA SER A 72 27.91 -17.30 -11.03
C SER A 72 27.13 -16.68 -9.85
N SER A 73 27.52 -17.02 -8.61
CA SER A 73 26.88 -16.49 -7.40
C SER A 73 26.99 -14.96 -7.33
N GLU A 74 28.08 -14.40 -7.84
CA GLU A 74 28.36 -12.97 -7.84
C GLU A 74 27.38 -12.24 -8.77
N ILE A 75 27.14 -12.80 -9.97
CA ILE A 75 26.19 -12.25 -10.94
C ILE A 75 24.75 -12.34 -10.40
N LEU A 76 24.37 -13.48 -9.80
CA LEU A 76 23.05 -13.64 -9.18
C LEU A 76 22.82 -12.64 -8.04
N THR A 77 23.86 -12.37 -7.25
CA THR A 77 23.80 -11.36 -6.18
C THR A 77 23.40 -10.01 -6.69
N VAL A 78 24.02 -9.58 -7.78
CA VAL A 78 23.79 -8.29 -8.42
C VAL A 78 22.38 -8.22 -8.99
N ALA A 79 21.98 -9.23 -9.76
CA ALA A 79 20.68 -9.27 -10.43
C ALA A 79 19.49 -9.22 -9.46
N LEU A 80 19.70 -9.68 -8.21
CA LEU A 80 18.66 -9.84 -7.20
C LEU A 80 18.87 -8.92 -5.99
N HIS A 81 19.79 -7.95 -6.04
CA HIS A 81 20.20 -7.18 -4.86
C HIS A 81 19.06 -6.40 -4.18
N ASP A 82 18.13 -5.84 -4.95
CA ASP A 82 17.00 -5.05 -4.44
C ASP A 82 15.72 -5.87 -4.32
N ARG A 83 15.82 -7.18 -4.54
CA ARG A 83 14.70 -8.11 -4.49
C ARG A 83 14.96 -9.02 -3.32
N PRO A 84 14.21 -8.90 -2.22
CA PRO A 84 14.33 -9.89 -1.18
C PRO A 84 13.78 -11.20 -1.73
N PRO A 85 14.30 -12.34 -1.28
CA PRO A 85 13.75 -13.62 -1.68
C PRO A 85 12.44 -13.93 -0.94
N ILE A 86 12.12 -13.16 0.09
CA ILE A 86 10.87 -13.27 0.86
C ILE A 86 10.20 -11.91 0.88
N ARG A 87 8.89 -11.93 0.61
CA ARG A 87 7.97 -10.83 0.84
C ARG A 87 7.58 -10.85 2.31
N GLN A 88 8.06 -9.86 3.03
CA GLN A 88 7.63 -9.54 4.37
C GLN A 88 7.09 -8.11 4.31
N PRO A 89 5.84 -7.84 4.72
CA PRO A 89 5.28 -6.48 4.70
C PRO A 89 6.21 -5.45 5.36
N ALA A 90 6.92 -5.83 6.43
CA ALA A 90 7.88 -4.96 7.12
C ALA A 90 9.13 -4.61 6.29
N LEU A 91 9.40 -5.34 5.20
CA LEU A 91 10.47 -5.09 4.25
C LEU A 91 10.02 -4.30 3.01
N SER A 92 8.72 -4.07 2.85
CA SER A 92 8.13 -3.36 1.70
C SER A 92 8.67 -1.94 1.53
N GLU A 93 8.98 -1.27 2.64
CA GLU A 93 9.50 0.11 2.66
C GLU A 93 10.97 0.21 2.24
N VAL A 94 11.72 -0.90 2.25
CA VAL A 94 13.18 -0.93 1.99
C VAL A 94 13.56 -1.75 0.76
N HIS A 95 12.57 -2.21 -0.01
CA HIS A 95 12.75 -3.03 -1.21
C HIS A 95 11.78 -2.64 -2.32
N LYS A 96 12.26 -2.74 -3.56
CA LYS A 96 11.42 -2.55 -4.75
C LYS A 96 10.86 -3.89 -5.20
N TRP A 97 9.67 -4.21 -4.74
CA TRP A 97 8.93 -5.36 -5.23
C TRP A 97 8.36 -5.10 -6.62
N GLN A 98 8.43 -6.14 -7.46
CA GLN A 98 7.70 -6.15 -8.72
C GLN A 98 6.36 -6.81 -8.48
N TYR A 99 5.29 -6.19 -8.96
CA TYR A 99 3.93 -6.71 -8.84
C TYR A 99 3.32 -7.03 -10.20
N GLY A 100 2.32 -7.90 -10.19
CA GLY A 100 1.57 -8.30 -11.38
C GLY A 100 2.12 -9.56 -12.05
N VAL A 101 1.70 -9.83 -13.28
CA VAL A 101 2.02 -11.08 -13.98
C VAL A 101 3.46 -11.15 -14.52
N GLY A 102 4.10 -10.01 -14.75
CA GLY A 102 5.45 -9.97 -15.30
C GLY A 102 6.53 -9.87 -14.22
N ARG A 103 7.67 -10.51 -14.45
CA ARG A 103 8.93 -10.21 -13.74
C ARG A 103 10.04 -10.02 -14.75
N TRP A 104 11.03 -9.21 -14.42
CA TRP A 104 12.26 -9.15 -15.21
C TRP A 104 13.49 -9.16 -14.33
N ALA A 105 14.65 -9.65 -14.78
CA ALA A 105 15.94 -9.55 -14.11
C ALA A 105 17.04 -9.15 -15.10
N GLY A 106 17.86 -8.16 -14.74
CA GLY A 106 19.00 -7.72 -15.54
C GLY A 106 20.26 -8.46 -15.14
N LEU A 107 21.00 -8.97 -16.11
CA LEU A 107 22.26 -9.70 -15.92
C LEU A 107 23.34 -9.10 -16.83
N PRO A 108 24.61 -9.08 -16.43
CA PRO A 108 25.69 -8.67 -17.32
C PRO A 108 25.70 -9.52 -18.60
N GLY A 109 25.81 -8.86 -19.75
CA GLY A 109 25.86 -9.53 -21.06
C GLY A 109 27.22 -10.19 -21.34
N GLU A 110 27.38 -10.70 -22.57
CA GLU A 110 28.68 -11.19 -23.03
C GLU A 110 29.73 -10.08 -23.10
N ASP A 111 29.30 -8.89 -23.52
CA ASP A 111 30.06 -7.66 -23.39
C ASP A 111 29.85 -7.09 -21.98
N PRO A 112 30.92 -6.92 -21.16
CA PRO A 112 30.83 -6.32 -19.83
C PRO A 112 30.12 -4.97 -19.81
N ASP A 113 30.17 -4.21 -20.91
CA ASP A 113 29.54 -2.89 -21.07
C ASP A 113 28.04 -2.95 -21.35
N THR A 114 27.45 -4.15 -21.35
CA THR A 114 26.05 -4.36 -21.68
C THR A 114 25.33 -5.23 -20.65
N MET A 115 24.00 -5.19 -20.69
CA MET A 115 23.12 -5.99 -19.86
C MET A 115 22.18 -6.81 -20.75
N ASP A 116 22.03 -8.08 -20.39
CA ASP A 116 20.98 -8.96 -20.87
C ASP A 116 19.76 -8.87 -19.95
N LEU A 117 18.57 -9.01 -20.52
CA LEU A 117 17.29 -8.93 -19.81
C LEU A 117 16.57 -10.28 -19.84
N TYR A 118 16.28 -10.84 -18.67
CA TYR A 118 15.43 -12.01 -18.55
C TYR A 118 14.03 -11.58 -18.17
N CYS A 119 13.05 -11.84 -19.03
CA CYS A 119 11.65 -11.49 -18.80
C CYS A 119 10.83 -12.76 -18.57
N PHE A 120 10.05 -12.78 -17.50
CA PHE A 120 9.22 -13.89 -17.06
C PHE A 120 7.76 -13.51 -17.23
N LEU A 121 7.02 -14.30 -18.00
CA LEU A 121 5.59 -14.14 -18.21
C LEU A 121 4.85 -15.47 -18.01
N PRO A 122 3.57 -15.45 -17.60
CA PRO A 122 2.76 -16.66 -17.57
C PRO A 122 2.71 -17.30 -18.96
N ARG A 123 2.69 -18.63 -18.99
CA ARG A 123 2.53 -19.39 -20.23
C ARG A 123 1.21 -19.02 -20.89
N GLY A 124 1.29 -18.55 -22.13
CA GLY A 124 0.13 -18.12 -22.92
C GLY A 124 -0.20 -16.63 -22.81
N ALA A 125 0.56 -15.86 -22.02
CA ALA A 125 0.47 -14.40 -22.03
C ALA A 125 0.90 -13.83 -23.40
N ASP A 126 0.29 -12.71 -23.79
CA ASP A 126 0.67 -11.98 -25.01
C ASP A 126 2.11 -11.46 -24.89
N GLU A 127 2.93 -11.68 -25.92
CA GLU A 127 4.34 -11.30 -25.93
C GLU A 127 4.56 -9.78 -25.86
N ARG A 128 3.55 -8.97 -26.22
CA ARG A 128 3.59 -7.50 -26.05
C ARG A 128 3.80 -7.07 -24.60
N LEU A 129 3.45 -7.92 -23.62
CA LEU A 129 3.72 -7.66 -22.20
C LEU A 129 5.22 -7.69 -21.84
N LEU A 130 6.09 -8.13 -22.75
CA LEU A 130 7.55 -7.95 -22.61
C LEU A 130 7.97 -6.48 -22.72
N GLY A 131 7.18 -5.67 -23.45
CA GLY A 131 7.44 -4.24 -23.66
C GLY A 131 7.53 -3.45 -22.35
N PRO A 132 6.47 -3.43 -21.51
CA PRO A 132 6.47 -2.75 -20.23
C PRO A 132 7.62 -3.16 -19.29
N LEU A 133 8.00 -4.44 -19.28
CA LEU A 133 9.14 -4.94 -18.49
C LEU A 133 10.47 -4.35 -18.99
N ALA A 134 10.61 -4.22 -20.31
CA ALA A 134 11.78 -3.62 -20.93
C ALA A 134 11.82 -2.10 -20.77
N ASP A 135 10.67 -1.43 -20.79
CA ASP A 135 10.57 0.00 -20.52
C ASP A 135 10.98 0.29 -19.08
N ASP A 136 10.56 -0.54 -18.13
CA ASP A 136 10.98 -0.45 -16.73
C ASP A 136 12.49 -0.69 -16.55
N PHE A 137 13.04 -1.68 -17.25
CA PHE A 137 14.49 -1.92 -17.30
C PHE A 137 15.25 -0.72 -17.89
N ARG A 138 14.80 -0.18 -19.04
CA ARG A 138 15.42 0.98 -19.70
C ARG A 138 15.34 2.21 -18.81
N ARG A 139 14.23 2.41 -18.11
CA ARG A 139 14.05 3.49 -17.14
C ARG A 139 15.09 3.40 -16.02
N LEU A 140 15.28 2.23 -15.42
CA LEU A 140 16.21 2.06 -14.30
C LEU A 140 17.69 2.05 -14.70
N SER A 141 18.01 1.54 -15.88
CA SER A 141 19.39 1.36 -16.34
C SER A 141 19.88 2.42 -17.33
N GLY A 142 18.96 3.16 -17.96
CA GLY A 142 19.26 4.04 -19.09
C GLY A 142 19.68 3.29 -20.35
N GLN A 143 19.61 1.96 -20.39
CA GLN A 143 20.14 1.15 -21.48
C GLN A 143 19.03 0.34 -22.15
N ILE A 144 19.18 0.14 -23.46
CA ILE A 144 18.48 -0.93 -24.17
C ILE A 144 19.27 -2.22 -23.90
N PRO A 145 18.63 -3.32 -23.48
CA PRO A 145 19.35 -4.56 -23.22
C PRO A 145 20.01 -5.07 -24.52
N ALA A 146 21.19 -5.67 -24.41
CA ALA A 146 21.86 -6.28 -25.56
C ALA A 146 21.05 -7.48 -26.08
N LYS A 147 20.62 -8.34 -25.16
CA LYS A 147 19.82 -9.52 -25.45
C LYS A 147 18.68 -9.69 -24.46
N VAL A 148 17.61 -10.31 -24.91
CA VAL A 148 16.42 -10.62 -24.12
C VAL A 148 16.24 -12.13 -24.10
N TYR A 149 15.91 -12.67 -22.94
CA TYR A 149 15.53 -14.06 -22.73
C TYR A 149 14.09 -14.08 -22.23
N TRP A 150 13.17 -14.57 -23.07
CA TRP A 150 11.77 -14.71 -22.69
C TRP A 150 11.57 -16.07 -22.04
N VAL A 151 11.23 -16.06 -20.76
CA VAL A 151 10.91 -17.22 -19.95
C VAL A 151 9.40 -17.28 -19.74
N ALA A 152 8.77 -18.38 -20.11
CA ALA A 152 7.39 -18.65 -19.76
C ALA A 152 7.33 -19.46 -18.46
N TYR A 153 6.34 -19.20 -17.62
CA TYR A 153 6.12 -19.98 -16.40
C TYR A 153 4.66 -20.40 -16.19
N ARG A 154 4.45 -21.45 -15.42
CA ARG A 154 3.14 -21.90 -14.94
C ARG A 154 3.24 -22.16 -13.44
N LEU A 155 2.31 -21.58 -12.67
CA LEU A 155 2.21 -21.84 -11.24
C LEU A 155 1.18 -22.94 -10.97
N HIS A 156 1.50 -23.82 -10.03
CA HIS A 156 0.60 -24.83 -9.48
C HIS A 156 0.47 -24.54 -7.98
N SER A 157 -0.37 -23.56 -7.63
CA SER A 157 -0.50 -23.04 -6.26
C SER A 157 -0.88 -24.10 -5.23
N GLU A 158 -1.76 -25.03 -5.59
CA GLU A 158 -2.17 -26.14 -4.71
C GLU A 158 -1.04 -27.13 -4.43
N GLU A 159 -0.18 -27.38 -5.42
CA GLU A 159 0.94 -28.31 -5.31
C GLU A 159 2.21 -27.65 -4.77
N LEU A 160 2.19 -26.32 -4.62
CA LEU A 160 3.33 -25.49 -4.26
C LEU A 160 4.53 -25.74 -5.19
N THR A 161 4.23 -25.82 -6.50
CA THR A 161 5.23 -26.01 -7.56
C THR A 161 5.05 -24.99 -8.68
N ALA A 162 6.07 -24.85 -9.51
CA ALA A 162 6.01 -24.12 -10.76
C ALA A 162 6.86 -24.78 -11.84
N GLU A 163 6.49 -24.57 -13.09
CA GLU A 163 7.27 -24.90 -14.27
C GLU A 163 7.76 -23.60 -14.91
N ALA A 164 9.03 -23.53 -15.32
CA ALA A 164 9.58 -22.40 -16.06
C ALA A 164 10.48 -22.89 -17.20
N PHE A 165 10.40 -22.28 -18.38
CA PHE A 165 11.22 -22.65 -19.53
C PHE A 165 11.49 -21.46 -20.45
N LEU A 166 12.66 -21.48 -21.10
CA LEU A 166 13.04 -20.46 -22.08
C LEU A 166 12.21 -20.66 -23.35
N VAL A 167 11.43 -19.65 -23.74
CA VAL A 167 10.61 -19.62 -24.96
C VAL A 167 11.46 -19.20 -26.15
N ASP A 168 12.14 -18.06 -26.01
CA ASP A 168 12.90 -17.43 -27.09
C ASP A 168 14.03 -16.57 -26.52
N SER A 169 15.03 -16.25 -27.36
CA SER A 169 16.02 -15.23 -27.04
C SER A 169 16.40 -14.43 -28.28
N PHE A 170 16.41 -13.09 -28.16
CA PHE A 170 16.57 -12.20 -29.30
C PHE A 170 17.28 -10.88 -28.90
N PRO A 171 17.78 -10.07 -29.85
CA PRO A 171 18.43 -8.80 -29.54
C PRO A 171 17.46 -7.82 -28.87
N GLY A 172 17.88 -7.13 -27.81
CA GLY A 172 16.97 -6.25 -27.07
C GLY A 172 16.50 -5.03 -27.86
N THR A 173 17.20 -4.65 -28.92
CA THR A 173 16.73 -3.63 -29.88
C THR A 173 15.40 -4.00 -30.55
N GLU A 174 15.05 -5.28 -30.62
CA GLU A 174 13.77 -5.74 -31.19
C GLU A 174 12.57 -5.25 -30.35
N LEU A 175 12.72 -5.11 -29.03
CA LEU A 175 11.69 -4.56 -28.13
C LEU A 175 11.40 -3.09 -28.40
N PHE A 176 12.33 -2.36 -29.00
CA PHE A 176 12.22 -0.93 -29.30
C PHE A 176 12.17 -0.67 -30.80
N GLN A 177 11.90 -1.71 -31.60
CA GLN A 177 11.67 -1.55 -33.02
C GLN A 177 10.30 -0.93 -33.27
N VAL A 178 10.28 0.26 -33.88
CA VAL A 178 9.04 0.97 -34.23
C VAL A 178 8.19 0.12 -35.17
N GLY A 179 6.92 -0.11 -34.79
CA GLY A 179 6.01 -0.98 -35.54
C GLY A 179 6.34 -2.48 -35.41
N GLY A 180 7.24 -2.85 -34.51
CA GLY A 180 7.61 -4.24 -34.24
C GLY A 180 6.53 -5.02 -33.48
N ARG A 181 6.76 -6.33 -33.33
CA ARG A 181 5.81 -7.27 -32.69
C ARG A 181 5.51 -6.96 -31.22
N PHE A 182 6.42 -6.26 -30.53
CA PHE A 182 6.27 -5.89 -29.11
C PHE A 182 5.58 -4.53 -28.88
N GLY A 183 4.83 -4.05 -29.87
CA GLY A 183 3.95 -2.89 -29.71
C GLY A 183 4.65 -1.52 -29.61
N TYR A 184 5.98 -1.41 -29.74
CA TYR A 184 6.65 -0.11 -29.63
C TYR A 184 6.27 0.82 -30.78
N ARG A 185 6.01 2.08 -30.45
CA ARG A 185 5.79 3.20 -31.38
C ARG A 185 6.65 4.37 -30.95
N GLU A 186 7.18 5.10 -31.92
CA GLU A 186 7.92 6.33 -31.68
C GLU A 186 7.58 7.32 -32.78
N ARG A 187 7.37 8.59 -32.42
CA ARG A 187 7.02 9.63 -33.37
C ARG A 187 7.61 10.98 -32.97
N GLU A 188 8.11 11.71 -33.95
CA GLU A 188 8.41 13.13 -33.84
C GLU A 188 7.11 13.94 -33.90
N ILE A 189 6.87 14.79 -32.88
CA ILE A 189 5.66 15.59 -32.75
C ILE A 189 5.99 17.04 -33.13
N GLY A 190 5.50 17.47 -34.29
CA GLY A 190 5.60 18.86 -34.75
C GLY A 190 4.25 19.50 -35.05
N SER A 191 3.16 18.72 -35.00
CA SER A 191 1.82 19.17 -35.37
C SER A 191 0.74 18.42 -34.61
N ARG A 192 -0.47 18.97 -34.67
CA ARG A 192 -1.71 18.34 -34.19
C ARG A 192 -1.92 16.95 -34.80
N GLU A 193 -1.70 16.82 -36.11
CA GLU A 193 -1.87 15.57 -36.84
C GLU A 193 -0.87 14.49 -36.39
N ASP A 194 0.36 14.89 -36.06
CA ASP A 194 1.37 13.96 -35.56
C ASP A 194 0.99 13.43 -34.17
N LEU A 195 0.56 14.30 -33.27
CA LEU A 195 0.12 13.90 -31.93
C LEU A 195 -1.12 13.01 -31.99
N CYS A 196 -2.12 13.39 -32.79
CA CYS A 196 -3.35 12.61 -32.96
C CYS A 196 -3.04 11.21 -33.50
N ARG A 197 -2.15 11.08 -34.50
CA ARG A 197 -1.75 9.77 -35.02
C ARG A 197 -0.97 8.96 -33.98
N PHE A 198 -0.10 9.58 -33.20
CA PHE A 198 0.62 8.90 -32.13
C PHE A 198 -0.33 8.34 -31.07
N LEU A 199 -1.29 9.15 -30.59
CA LEU A 199 -2.29 8.73 -29.61
C LEU A 199 -3.16 7.57 -30.10
N GLN A 200 -3.43 7.48 -31.41
CA GLN A 200 -4.17 6.36 -32.00
C GLN A 200 -3.34 5.07 -32.12
N GLU A 201 -2.02 5.17 -32.02
CA GLU A 201 -1.10 4.04 -32.21
C GLU A 201 -0.62 3.43 -30.88
N ILE A 202 -0.89 4.07 -29.74
CA ILE A 202 -0.42 3.64 -28.41
C ILE A 202 -1.57 3.57 -27.40
N ASP A 203 -1.43 2.68 -26.44
CA ASP A 203 -2.24 2.62 -25.23
C ASP A 203 -1.48 3.19 -24.03
N SER A 204 -0.14 3.17 -24.05
CA SER A 204 0.67 3.65 -22.94
C SER A 204 1.90 4.44 -23.36
N LEU A 205 2.09 5.62 -22.77
CA LEU A 205 3.27 6.46 -22.94
C LEU A 205 4.43 5.92 -22.08
N THR A 206 5.64 5.86 -22.64
CA THR A 206 6.81 5.31 -21.92
C THR A 206 8.05 6.18 -22.04
N TYR A 207 8.05 7.16 -22.95
CA TYR A 207 9.24 7.93 -23.31
C TYR A 207 8.90 9.31 -23.90
N ALA A 208 9.68 10.32 -23.51
CA ALA A 208 9.74 11.61 -24.19
C ALA A 208 11.19 12.10 -24.29
N GLU A 209 11.57 12.71 -25.42
CA GLU A 209 12.91 13.25 -25.63
C GLU A 209 12.87 14.53 -26.47
N ILE A 210 13.80 15.45 -26.18
CA ILE A 210 14.13 16.52 -27.12
C ILE A 210 15.31 16.08 -27.99
N ARG A 211 15.01 15.62 -29.21
CA ARG A 211 16.00 15.18 -30.19
C ARG A 211 16.14 16.25 -31.27
N GLU A 212 17.34 16.83 -31.40
CA GLU A 212 17.63 17.90 -32.38
C GLU A 212 16.63 19.08 -32.30
N GLY A 213 16.19 19.43 -31.09
CA GLY A 213 15.25 20.53 -30.84
C GLY A 213 13.77 20.20 -31.11
N LYS A 214 13.45 18.94 -31.39
CA LYS A 214 12.09 18.45 -31.64
C LYS A 214 11.66 17.46 -30.57
N LEU A 215 10.36 17.45 -30.27
CA LEU A 215 9.78 16.51 -29.32
C LEU A 215 9.60 15.15 -29.99
N VAL A 216 10.21 14.11 -29.43
CA VAL A 216 10.01 12.71 -29.82
C VAL A 216 9.31 12.00 -28.68
N LEU A 217 8.20 11.34 -28.97
CA LEU A 217 7.45 10.55 -28.00
C LEU A 217 7.52 9.07 -28.35
N GLY A 218 7.59 8.22 -27.32
CA GLY A 218 7.58 6.77 -27.45
C GLY A 218 6.55 6.13 -26.53
N GLY A 219 5.90 5.08 -27.02
CA GLY A 219 4.83 4.38 -26.31
C GLY A 219 4.61 2.96 -26.79
N ARG A 220 3.60 2.30 -26.20
CA ARG A 220 3.27 0.89 -26.39
C ARG A 220 1.80 0.72 -26.79
N ASP A 221 1.59 -0.08 -27.82
CA ASP A 221 0.34 -0.79 -28.12
C ASP A 221 0.30 -2.08 -27.27
N LEU A 222 -0.66 -2.16 -26.35
CA LEU A 222 -0.83 -3.19 -25.34
C LEU A 222 -1.98 -4.14 -25.72
N PRO A 223 -1.92 -5.40 -25.26
CA PRO A 223 -2.99 -6.36 -25.54
C PRO A 223 -4.30 -5.98 -24.87
N ASP A 224 -5.39 -6.07 -25.63
CA ASP A 224 -6.77 -5.90 -25.16
C ASP A 224 -7.04 -4.55 -24.45
N LYS A 225 -6.20 -3.55 -24.70
CA LYS A 225 -6.40 -2.17 -24.27
C LYS A 225 -6.77 -1.31 -25.48
N SER A 226 -7.48 -0.22 -25.21
CA SER A 226 -7.75 0.84 -26.17
C SER A 226 -7.07 2.11 -25.67
N PRO A 227 -6.73 3.07 -26.57
CA PRO A 227 -6.09 4.31 -26.18
C PRO A 227 -6.88 5.00 -25.08
N PRO A 228 -6.33 5.11 -23.87
CA PRO A 228 -7.13 5.53 -22.72
C PRO A 228 -7.27 7.05 -22.66
N VAL A 229 -6.47 7.80 -23.43
CA VAL A 229 -6.51 9.26 -23.53
C VAL A 229 -6.55 9.69 -25.00
N ASN A 230 -7.18 10.82 -25.29
CA ASN A 230 -7.32 11.38 -26.63
C ASN A 230 -6.69 12.77 -26.76
N LEU A 231 -6.78 13.38 -27.94
CA LEU A 231 -6.19 14.70 -28.20
C LEU A 231 -6.77 15.81 -27.31
N GLU A 232 -8.08 15.75 -27.02
CA GLU A 232 -8.77 16.72 -26.18
C GLU A 232 -8.25 16.65 -24.74
N ASP A 233 -8.00 15.45 -24.21
CA ASP A 233 -7.40 15.27 -22.89
C ASP A 233 -6.01 15.93 -22.79
N ILE A 234 -5.17 15.76 -23.81
CA ILE A 234 -3.84 16.39 -23.84
C ILE A 234 -3.95 17.90 -24.00
N ALA A 235 -4.94 18.39 -24.75
CA ALA A 235 -5.22 19.82 -24.86
C ALA A 235 -5.69 20.41 -23.53
N VAL A 236 -6.57 19.73 -22.78
CA VAL A 236 -6.98 20.12 -21.43
C VAL A 236 -5.76 20.30 -20.53
N LEU A 237 -4.89 19.28 -20.46
CA LEU A 237 -3.68 19.35 -19.66
C LEU A 237 -2.78 20.50 -20.08
N TYR A 238 -2.51 20.62 -21.38
CA TYR A 238 -1.65 21.69 -21.90
C TYR A 238 -2.17 23.08 -21.52
N GLN A 239 -3.47 23.32 -21.72
CA GLN A 239 -4.12 24.59 -21.39
C GLN A 239 -4.13 24.84 -19.88
N ALA A 240 -4.31 23.81 -19.05
CA ALA A 240 -4.21 23.90 -17.59
C ALA A 240 -2.82 24.36 -17.15
N TYR A 241 -1.76 23.79 -17.73
CA TYR A 241 -0.38 24.17 -17.42
C TYR A 241 0.02 25.54 -17.97
N LEU A 242 -0.76 26.17 -18.85
CA LEU A 242 -0.54 27.57 -19.23
C LEU A 242 -0.97 28.54 -18.11
N THR A 243 -1.97 28.17 -17.33
CA THR A 243 -2.60 29.05 -16.33
C THR A 243 -2.17 28.73 -14.89
N SER A 244 -1.75 27.49 -14.62
CA SER A 244 -1.36 27.03 -13.29
C SER A 244 -0.11 26.14 -13.33
N ASP A 245 0.64 26.10 -12.22
CA ASP A 245 1.63 25.05 -11.93
C ASP A 245 1.00 23.90 -11.13
N GLU A 246 -0.11 24.17 -10.44
CA GLU A 246 -0.90 23.22 -9.68
C GLU A 246 -2.13 22.82 -10.51
N VAL A 247 -2.12 21.59 -11.03
CA VAL A 247 -3.23 21.01 -11.79
C VAL A 247 -3.68 19.76 -11.09
N GLY A 248 -4.99 19.60 -10.89
CA GLY A 248 -5.50 18.50 -10.10
C GLY A 248 -6.97 18.62 -9.75
N PHE A 249 -7.38 17.72 -8.87
CA PHE A 249 -8.73 17.58 -8.37
C PHE A 249 -8.68 17.30 -6.87
N SER A 250 -9.69 17.70 -6.11
CA SER A 250 -9.89 17.27 -4.72
C SER A 250 -11.37 17.26 -4.38
N LEU A 251 -11.84 16.29 -3.60
CA LEU A 251 -13.09 16.36 -2.87
C LEU A 251 -12.81 16.97 -1.50
N ASP A 252 -13.05 18.27 -1.38
CA ASP A 252 -12.79 19.04 -0.17
C ASP A 252 -14.07 19.14 0.67
N PRO A 253 -13.97 19.05 2.00
CA PRO A 253 -15.11 19.32 2.87
C PRO A 253 -15.54 20.79 2.72
N TYR A 254 -16.84 21.01 2.58
CA TYR A 254 -17.47 22.32 2.47
C TYR A 254 -18.63 22.40 3.47
N TRP A 255 -18.69 23.48 4.24
CA TRP A 255 -19.76 23.67 5.22
C TRP A 255 -21.08 23.98 4.52
N LEU A 256 -22.10 23.19 4.82
CA LEU A 256 -23.47 23.49 4.47
C LEU A 256 -23.93 24.60 5.42
N ALA A 257 -24.06 25.82 4.90
CA ALA A 257 -25.05 26.74 5.48
C ALA A 257 -26.39 26.03 5.52
N CYS A 258 -27.19 26.29 6.56
CA CYS A 258 -28.58 25.81 6.64
C CYS A 258 -29.21 25.79 5.26
N ALA A 259 -29.68 24.59 4.93
CA ALA A 259 -30.11 24.27 3.61
C ALA A 259 -31.63 24.37 3.58
N ASP A 260 -32.14 25.21 2.68
CA ASP A 260 -33.45 25.10 2.05
C ASP A 260 -33.79 23.60 1.84
N LEU A 261 -35.06 23.21 1.99
CA LEU A 261 -35.50 21.81 1.81
C LEU A 261 -34.98 21.27 0.47
N LEU A 262 -34.87 22.13 -0.54
CA LEU A 262 -34.29 21.78 -1.83
C LEU A 262 -32.83 21.30 -1.75
N THR A 263 -31.99 21.99 -0.98
CA THR A 263 -30.54 21.78 -0.84
C THR A 263 -30.19 20.46 -0.13
N VAL A 264 -31.06 19.99 0.77
CA VAL A 264 -30.88 18.70 1.47
C VAL A 264 -31.51 17.51 0.75
N LEU A 265 -32.42 17.74 -0.21
CA LEU A 265 -33.00 16.67 -1.01
C LEU A 265 -32.00 16.16 -2.07
N PRO A 266 -31.99 14.84 -2.35
CA PRO A 266 -31.17 14.31 -3.43
C PRO A 266 -31.58 14.89 -4.79
N ALA A 267 -30.61 15.12 -5.66
CA ALA A 267 -30.87 15.62 -7.01
C ALA A 267 -31.75 14.67 -7.82
N ASP A 268 -31.48 13.37 -7.70
CA ASP A 268 -32.19 12.30 -8.43
C ASP A 268 -33.30 11.64 -7.60
N PRO A 269 -34.36 11.11 -8.25
CA PRO A 269 -35.39 10.36 -7.56
C PRO A 269 -34.80 9.12 -6.87
N PRO A 270 -35.23 8.82 -5.63
CA PRO A 270 -34.89 7.54 -5.01
C PRO A 270 -35.38 6.35 -5.84
N PRO A 271 -34.75 5.16 -5.70
CA PRO A 271 -35.19 3.95 -6.41
C PRO A 271 -36.70 3.69 -6.24
N GLY A 272 -37.40 3.50 -7.35
CA GLY A 272 -38.85 3.26 -7.36
C GLY A 272 -39.72 4.52 -7.44
N VAL A 273 -39.13 5.72 -7.42
CA VAL A 273 -39.84 7.00 -7.60
C VAL A 273 -39.68 7.48 -9.06
N SER A 274 -40.76 7.93 -9.70
CA SER A 274 -40.67 8.48 -11.06
C SER A 274 -40.10 9.90 -11.06
N GLU A 275 -39.33 10.25 -12.10
CA GLU A 275 -38.79 11.59 -12.29
C GLU A 275 -39.88 12.69 -12.23
N GLU A 276 -41.04 12.45 -12.82
CA GLU A 276 -42.16 13.41 -12.81
C GLU A 276 -42.71 13.67 -11.40
N ARG A 277 -42.78 12.62 -10.56
CA ARG A 277 -43.21 12.75 -9.17
C ARG A 277 -42.16 13.46 -8.35
N TRP A 278 -40.89 13.09 -8.53
CA TRP A 278 -39.77 13.72 -7.84
C TRP A 278 -39.63 15.20 -8.19
N ALA A 279 -39.78 15.57 -9.47
CA ALA A 279 -39.84 16.96 -9.88
C ALA A 279 -40.99 17.73 -9.20
N GLY A 280 -42.15 17.09 -9.01
CA GLY A 280 -43.25 17.67 -8.23
C GLY A 280 -42.92 17.90 -6.76
N ILE A 281 -42.19 16.97 -6.14
CA ILE A 281 -41.69 17.07 -4.77
C ILE A 281 -40.65 18.19 -4.66
N LEU A 282 -39.67 18.25 -5.57
CA LEU A 282 -38.67 19.33 -5.61
C LEU A 282 -39.33 20.70 -5.80
N VAL A 283 -40.35 20.81 -6.66
CA VAL A 283 -41.12 22.07 -6.80
C VAL A 283 -41.84 22.45 -5.52
N SER A 284 -42.33 21.48 -4.74
CA SER A 284 -42.99 21.77 -3.46
C SER A 284 -41.96 22.16 -2.39
N ALA A 285 -40.78 21.53 -2.42
CA ALA A 285 -39.66 21.86 -1.57
C ALA A 285 -39.10 23.27 -1.81
N LEU A 286 -39.11 23.77 -3.07
CA LEU A 286 -38.81 25.18 -3.39
C LEU A 286 -39.71 26.19 -2.65
N PHE A 287 -40.89 25.76 -2.19
CA PHE A 287 -41.83 26.56 -1.43
C PHE A 287 -41.89 26.16 0.05
N GLU A 288 -40.88 25.43 0.54
CA GLU A 288 -40.78 24.98 1.93
C GLU A 288 -41.99 24.11 2.36
N ASP A 289 -42.58 23.36 1.43
CA ASP A 289 -43.70 22.45 1.70
C ASP A 289 -43.21 20.99 1.77
N PRO A 290 -43.07 20.41 2.97
CA PRO A 290 -42.60 19.04 3.16
C PRO A 290 -43.71 17.99 2.98
N GLU A 291 -45.00 18.35 2.86
CA GLU A 291 -46.08 17.35 2.83
C GLU A 291 -45.92 16.31 1.69
N PRO A 292 -45.61 16.70 0.44
CA PRO A 292 -45.43 15.73 -0.64
C PRO A 292 -44.27 14.76 -0.41
N LEU A 293 -43.27 15.18 0.36
CA LEU A 293 -42.12 14.37 0.74
C LEU A 293 -42.47 13.39 1.87
N LEU A 294 -43.23 13.85 2.88
CA LEU A 294 -43.76 13.00 3.96
C LEU A 294 -44.66 11.88 3.40
N GLU A 295 -45.52 12.20 2.44
CA GLU A 295 -46.36 11.20 1.76
C GLU A 295 -45.50 10.15 1.01
N LEU A 296 -44.41 10.58 0.38
CA LEU A 296 -43.49 9.66 -0.28
C LEU A 296 -42.76 8.75 0.73
N ILE A 297 -42.31 9.30 1.86
CA ILE A 297 -41.68 8.52 2.93
C ILE A 297 -42.62 7.44 3.45
N GLU A 298 -43.88 7.78 3.76
CA GLU A 298 -44.87 6.82 4.22
C GLU A 298 -45.12 5.70 3.19
N GLU A 299 -45.15 6.06 1.90
CA GLU A 299 -45.30 5.07 0.83
C GLU A 299 -44.09 4.14 0.74
N LEU A 300 -42.88 4.68 0.77
CA LEU A 300 -41.63 3.90 0.71
C LEU A 300 -41.48 2.99 1.94
N GLN A 301 -41.85 3.45 3.14
CA GLN A 301 -41.91 2.63 4.36
C GLN A 301 -42.93 1.49 4.25
N GLY A 302 -44.00 1.69 3.47
CA GLY A 302 -44.99 0.67 3.17
C GLY A 302 -44.53 -0.40 2.18
N GLN A 303 -43.38 -0.22 1.51
CA GLN A 303 -42.79 -1.21 0.61
C GLN A 303 -41.93 -2.21 1.39
N GLU A 304 -41.97 -3.49 0.98
CA GLU A 304 -41.18 -4.56 1.63
C GLU A 304 -39.76 -4.70 1.05
N THR A 305 -39.35 -3.82 0.12
CA THR A 305 -38.00 -3.87 -0.48
C THR A 305 -37.00 -3.12 0.39
N GLU A 306 -35.80 -3.68 0.51
CA GLU A 306 -34.71 -3.11 1.31
C GLU A 306 -34.28 -1.72 0.78
N GLU A 307 -34.29 -1.54 -0.55
CA GLU A 307 -34.00 -0.28 -1.24
C GLU A 307 -35.02 0.83 -0.89
N ALA A 308 -36.32 0.51 -0.85
CA ALA A 308 -37.35 1.48 -0.51
C ALA A 308 -37.31 1.85 0.98
N GLN A 309 -37.06 0.90 1.87
CA GLN A 309 -36.91 1.19 3.30
C GLN A 309 -35.69 2.06 3.58
N ARG A 310 -34.58 1.84 2.87
CA ARG A 310 -33.38 2.68 2.95
C ARG A 310 -33.67 4.10 2.45
N ALA A 311 -34.27 4.23 1.26
CA ALA A 311 -34.67 5.53 0.72
C ALA A 311 -35.59 6.29 1.67
N ALA A 312 -36.54 5.61 2.32
CA ALA A 312 -37.41 6.24 3.29
C ALA A 312 -36.67 6.75 4.53
N ALA A 313 -35.72 5.96 5.06
CA ALA A 313 -34.91 6.36 6.21
C ALA A 313 -34.04 7.59 5.90
N GLU A 314 -33.42 7.63 4.72
CA GLU A 314 -32.64 8.78 4.25
C GLU A 314 -33.51 10.03 4.10
N LEU A 315 -34.66 9.93 3.44
CA LEU A 315 -35.57 11.06 3.28
C LEU A 315 -36.16 11.54 4.61
N THR A 316 -36.37 10.64 5.58
CA THR A 316 -36.79 11.01 6.94
C THR A 316 -35.71 11.84 7.63
N ALA A 317 -34.45 11.40 7.56
CA ALA A 317 -33.32 12.14 8.11
C ALA A 317 -33.15 13.53 7.44
N VAL A 318 -33.44 13.63 6.14
CA VAL A 318 -33.45 14.90 5.40
C VAL A 318 -34.52 15.87 5.94
N ILE A 319 -35.73 15.40 6.23
CA ILE A 319 -36.80 16.25 6.80
C ILE A 319 -36.47 16.69 8.21
N GLU A 320 -36.01 15.78 9.07
CA GLU A 320 -35.63 16.10 10.44
C GLU A 320 -34.55 17.18 10.46
N LYS A 321 -33.57 17.08 9.55
CA LYS A 321 -32.52 18.08 9.36
C LYS A 321 -33.06 19.44 8.88
N TRP A 322 -34.04 19.44 7.97
CA TRP A 322 -34.64 20.68 7.47
C TRP A 322 -35.48 21.41 8.53
N ASP A 323 -36.26 20.69 9.34
CA ASP A 323 -37.10 21.29 10.40
C ASP A 323 -36.24 22.05 11.42
N GLU A 324 -35.07 21.49 11.77
CA GLU A 324 -34.06 22.15 12.62
C GLU A 324 -33.40 23.36 11.95
N CYS A 325 -33.24 23.37 10.62
CA CYS A 325 -32.56 24.44 9.87
C CYS A 325 -33.47 25.61 9.45
N SER A 326 -34.77 25.37 9.22
CA SER A 326 -35.71 26.32 8.59
C SER A 326 -35.88 27.64 9.34
N TYR A 327 -35.63 27.66 10.65
CA TYR A 327 -35.69 28.86 11.46
C TYR A 327 -34.59 29.88 11.12
N ASN A 328 -33.39 29.38 10.75
CA ASN A 328 -32.21 30.21 10.48
C ASN A 328 -32.16 30.73 9.04
N ASP A 329 -32.74 30.02 8.07
CA ASP A 329 -32.76 30.42 6.65
C ASP A 329 -33.58 31.69 6.37
N ILE A 330 -34.59 31.97 7.19
CA ILE A 330 -35.35 33.22 7.10
C ILE A 330 -34.56 34.36 7.76
N LEU A 331 -33.91 34.09 8.89
CA LEU A 331 -33.20 35.10 9.70
C LEU A 331 -31.89 35.56 9.05
N CYS A 332 -31.13 34.65 8.46
CA CYS A 332 -29.79 34.91 7.93
C CYS A 332 -29.74 35.93 6.77
N PRO A 333 -30.54 35.78 5.69
CA PRO A 333 -30.63 36.78 4.62
C PRO A 333 -31.22 38.10 5.09
N ILE A 334 -32.16 38.07 6.05
CA ILE A 334 -32.75 39.27 6.66
C ILE A 334 -31.68 40.06 7.44
N LEU A 335 -30.74 39.36 8.09
CA LEU A 335 -29.69 39.94 8.92
C LEU A 335 -28.37 40.20 8.17
N GLN A 336 -28.26 39.80 6.89
CA GLN A 336 -27.04 39.88 6.08
C GLN A 336 -25.84 39.13 6.69
N ILE A 337 -26.10 37.99 7.32
CA ILE A 337 -25.06 37.14 7.90
C ILE A 337 -24.46 36.28 6.77
N PRO A 338 -23.12 36.16 6.66
CA PRO A 338 -22.45 35.22 5.75
C PRO A 338 -22.94 33.78 5.91
N LEU A 339 -22.97 33.01 4.83
CA LEU A 339 -23.48 31.62 4.81
C LEU A 339 -22.71 30.69 5.76
N ASP A 340 -21.40 30.87 5.85
CA ASP A 340 -20.51 30.18 6.79
C ASP A 340 -20.83 30.50 8.27
N ASP A 341 -21.16 31.75 8.57
CA ASP A 341 -21.62 32.15 9.91
C ASP A 341 -23.00 31.54 10.23
N CYS A 342 -23.88 31.39 9.23
CA CYS A 342 -25.20 30.76 9.37
C CYS A 342 -25.14 29.25 9.60
N ALA A 343 -24.25 28.54 8.89
CA ALA A 343 -23.96 27.12 9.14
C ALA A 343 -23.61 26.90 10.62
N THR A 344 -22.79 27.81 11.16
CA THR A 344 -22.31 27.69 12.53
C THR A 344 -23.41 27.98 13.55
N LEU A 345 -24.25 28.98 13.32
CA LEU A 345 -25.38 29.28 14.19
C LEU A 345 -26.36 28.10 14.29
N ALA A 346 -26.66 27.46 13.17
CA ALA A 346 -27.55 26.32 13.17
C ALA A 346 -26.94 25.07 13.77
N LEU A 347 -25.65 24.82 13.52
CA LEU A 347 -24.93 23.79 14.23
C LEU A 347 -25.05 24.01 15.75
N VAL A 348 -24.88 25.25 16.24
CA VAL A 348 -25.00 25.59 17.67
C VAL A 348 -26.40 25.32 18.23
N GLU A 349 -27.44 25.59 17.45
CA GLU A 349 -28.82 25.28 17.83
C GLU A 349 -29.08 23.77 17.86
N ALA A 350 -28.50 23.02 16.92
CA ALA A 350 -28.62 21.56 16.84
C ALA A 350 -27.68 20.82 17.82
N LEU A 351 -26.72 21.51 18.44
CA LEU A 351 -25.92 20.93 19.53
C LEU A 351 -26.84 20.56 20.71
N PRO A 352 -26.75 19.34 21.26
CA PRO A 352 -27.64 18.89 22.33
C PRO A 352 -27.51 19.76 23.58
N GLU A 353 -28.58 19.86 24.38
CA GLU A 353 -28.55 20.64 25.63
C GLU A 353 -27.57 20.09 26.67
N GLU A 354 -27.42 18.77 26.70
CA GLU A 354 -26.49 18.04 27.55
C GLU A 354 -25.72 17.02 26.69
N LEU A 355 -24.45 16.78 27.02
CA LEU A 355 -23.64 15.80 26.32
C LEU A 355 -23.12 14.73 27.29
N PRO A 356 -23.41 13.42 27.07
CA PRO A 356 -22.97 12.35 27.95
C PRO A 356 -21.47 12.38 28.24
N GLY A 357 -21.06 12.11 29.49
CA GLY A 357 -19.65 12.11 29.87
C GLY A 357 -18.98 13.49 29.95
N VAL A 358 -19.67 14.58 29.63
CA VAL A 358 -19.16 15.96 29.74
C VAL A 358 -19.91 16.71 30.84
N SER A 359 -19.19 17.44 31.71
CA SER A 359 -19.85 18.26 32.73
C SER A 359 -20.62 19.40 32.07
N GLN A 360 -21.85 19.66 32.50
CA GLN A 360 -22.72 20.69 31.92
C GLN A 360 -22.04 22.06 31.78
N ALA A 361 -21.35 22.54 32.83
CA ALA A 361 -20.68 23.84 32.80
C ALA A 361 -19.59 23.95 31.71
N ARG A 362 -18.94 22.82 31.40
CA ARG A 362 -17.93 22.75 30.34
C ARG A 362 -18.59 22.70 28.97
N TRP A 363 -19.67 21.94 28.84
CA TRP A 363 -20.41 21.84 27.60
C TRP A 363 -21.01 23.20 27.20
N GLU A 364 -21.63 23.91 28.15
CA GLU A 364 -22.12 25.28 27.97
C GLU A 364 -20.99 26.23 27.53
N GLN A 365 -19.81 26.15 28.13
CA GLN A 365 -18.65 26.96 27.73
C GLN A 365 -18.22 26.68 26.27
N ILE A 366 -18.31 25.43 25.82
CA ILE A 366 -17.96 25.06 24.44
C ILE A 366 -19.02 25.57 23.48
N ARG A 367 -20.31 25.37 23.79
CA ARG A 367 -21.43 25.89 23.01
C ARG A 367 -21.33 27.41 22.85
N GLU A 368 -21.13 28.14 23.95
CA GLU A 368 -20.97 29.61 23.95
C GLU A 368 -19.80 30.04 23.08
N ARG A 369 -18.68 29.32 23.09
CA ARG A 369 -17.52 29.64 22.24
C ARG A 369 -17.78 29.39 20.77
N VAL A 370 -18.45 28.29 20.42
CA VAL A 370 -18.82 28.01 19.03
C VAL A 370 -19.80 29.08 18.55
N GLU A 371 -20.79 29.44 19.38
CA GLU A 371 -21.78 30.49 19.13
C GLU A 371 -21.15 31.88 18.92
N GLU A 372 -20.23 32.28 19.80
CA GLU A 372 -19.63 33.62 19.76
C GLU A 372 -18.65 33.81 18.60
N SER A 373 -17.97 32.74 18.17
CA SER A 373 -16.80 32.86 17.30
C SER A 373 -16.89 32.16 15.95
N GLY A 374 -17.92 31.33 15.72
CA GLY A 374 -17.97 30.48 14.54
C GLY A 374 -16.91 29.36 14.54
N ASN A 375 -16.08 29.27 15.58
CA ASN A 375 -14.90 28.42 15.59
C ASN A 375 -15.20 27.06 16.22
N LEU A 376 -15.00 25.99 15.46
CA LEU A 376 -15.22 24.61 15.88
C LEU A 376 -14.04 23.97 16.61
N VAL A 377 -12.89 24.64 16.70
CA VAL A 377 -11.72 24.14 17.45
C VAL A 377 -12.07 23.70 18.88
N PRO A 378 -12.90 24.42 19.67
CA PRO A 378 -13.33 23.95 20.99
C PRO A 378 -14.14 22.64 20.93
N LEU A 379 -14.97 22.47 19.89
CA LEU A 379 -15.78 21.27 19.68
C LEU A 379 -14.90 20.08 19.27
N HIS A 380 -13.97 20.28 18.33
CA HIS A 380 -12.99 19.27 17.95
C HIS A 380 -12.07 18.87 19.12
N GLY A 381 -11.64 19.85 19.93
CA GLY A 381 -10.87 19.58 21.16
C GLY A 381 -11.65 18.72 22.14
N LEU A 382 -12.96 18.96 22.30
CA LEU A 382 -13.83 18.10 23.11
C LEU A 382 -13.96 16.70 22.52
N MET A 383 -14.17 16.57 21.20
CA MET A 383 -14.27 15.28 20.54
C MET A 383 -12.98 14.46 20.71
N LYS A 384 -11.80 15.10 20.63
CA LYS A 384 -10.50 14.49 20.93
C LYS A 384 -10.42 13.98 22.37
N GLU A 385 -10.89 14.78 23.33
CA GLU A 385 -10.90 14.37 24.74
C GLU A 385 -11.90 13.25 25.05
N LEU A 386 -13.08 13.28 24.43
CA LEU A 386 -14.09 12.22 24.54
C LEU A 386 -13.52 10.89 24.04
N ARG A 387 -12.84 10.91 22.90
CA ARG A 387 -12.11 9.73 22.39
C ARG A 387 -11.02 9.26 23.33
N ALA A 388 -10.21 10.18 23.87
CA ALA A 388 -9.14 9.84 24.81
C ALA A 388 -9.64 9.20 26.12
N GLN A 389 -10.87 9.50 26.53
CA GLN A 389 -11.49 8.88 27.70
C GLN A 389 -11.87 7.41 27.48
N GLY A 390 -12.32 7.07 26.26
CA GLY A 390 -12.66 5.70 25.87
C GLY A 390 -13.78 5.04 26.71
N THR A 391 -14.56 5.82 27.47
CA THR A 391 -15.71 5.29 28.22
C THR A 391 -16.92 5.17 27.30
N PRO A 392 -17.89 4.27 27.59
CA PRO A 392 -19.11 4.14 26.79
C PRO A 392 -19.86 5.46 26.61
N GLU A 393 -19.95 6.27 27.66
CA GLU A 393 -20.62 7.58 27.62
C GLU A 393 -19.86 8.58 26.72
N ALA A 394 -18.53 8.54 26.76
CA ALA A 394 -17.71 9.41 25.93
C ALA A 394 -17.74 9.00 24.45
N GLN A 395 -17.84 7.69 24.17
CA GLN A 395 -18.07 7.15 22.83
C GLN A 395 -19.44 7.55 22.29
N GLU A 396 -20.49 7.46 23.11
CA GLU A 396 -21.84 7.91 22.76
C GLU A 396 -21.87 9.41 22.43
N ALA A 397 -21.28 10.24 23.30
CA ALA A 397 -21.16 11.68 23.07
C ALA A 397 -20.35 12.01 21.80
N TYR A 398 -19.26 11.28 21.57
CA TYR A 398 -18.48 11.44 20.35
C TYR A 398 -19.31 11.10 19.11
N ALA A 399 -20.03 9.97 19.11
CA ALA A 399 -20.88 9.54 18.00
C ALA A 399 -21.99 10.55 17.70
N GLN A 400 -22.63 11.11 18.74
CA GLN A 400 -23.62 12.18 18.58
C GLN A 400 -23.02 13.42 17.89
N LEU A 401 -21.87 13.89 18.36
CA LEU A 401 -21.20 15.06 17.76
C LEU A 401 -20.69 14.80 16.35
N ALA A 402 -20.14 13.61 16.07
CA ALA A 402 -19.66 13.24 14.75
C ALA A 402 -20.81 13.11 13.73
N THR A 403 -21.93 12.53 14.16
CA THR A 403 -23.15 12.45 13.34
C THR A 403 -23.67 13.84 13.03
N LEU A 404 -23.77 14.70 14.05
CA LEU A 404 -24.22 16.07 13.90
C LEU A 404 -23.31 16.86 12.94
N LEU A 405 -21.99 16.85 13.14
CA LEU A 405 -21.06 17.52 12.24
C LEU A 405 -21.12 16.97 10.81
N GLY A 406 -21.29 15.66 10.65
CA GLY A 406 -21.49 15.01 9.35
C GLY A 406 -22.73 15.50 8.61
N GLN A 407 -23.76 15.96 9.32
CA GLN A 407 -24.95 16.55 8.71
C GLN A 407 -24.68 17.95 8.17
N TYR A 408 -23.75 18.74 8.73
CA TYR A 408 -23.50 20.13 8.31
C TYR A 408 -22.31 20.29 7.35
N VAL A 409 -21.75 19.19 6.85
CA VAL A 409 -20.63 19.21 5.92
C VAL A 409 -20.97 18.39 4.67
N ALA A 410 -20.70 18.97 3.51
CA ALA A 410 -20.71 18.30 2.21
C ALA A 410 -19.27 18.08 1.74
N GLN A 411 -19.07 17.20 0.75
CA GLN A 411 -17.81 17.05 0.03
C GLN A 411 -18.02 17.63 -1.36
N CYS A 412 -17.36 18.75 -1.65
CA CYS A 412 -17.49 19.45 -2.91
C CYS A 412 -16.21 19.33 -3.74
N PRO A 413 -16.33 19.18 -5.08
CA PRO A 413 -15.17 19.10 -5.93
C PRO A 413 -14.46 20.45 -6.05
N ARG A 414 -13.14 20.42 -5.98
CA ARG A 414 -12.24 21.50 -6.35
C ARG A 414 -11.42 21.04 -7.56
N TYR A 415 -11.44 21.84 -8.62
CA TYR A 415 -10.66 21.59 -9.83
C TYR A 415 -9.57 22.64 -9.96
N ASP A 416 -8.32 22.20 -9.96
CA ASP A 416 -7.15 23.05 -10.09
C ASP A 416 -6.68 23.02 -11.57
N GLY A 417 -6.52 24.19 -12.20
CA GLY A 417 -6.05 24.31 -13.59
C GLY A 417 -7.12 24.34 -14.70
N ASP A 418 -8.32 24.87 -14.46
CA ASP A 418 -9.40 24.99 -15.48
C ASP A 418 -9.79 23.65 -16.15
N ILE A 419 -9.75 22.56 -15.39
CA ILE A 419 -10.12 21.22 -15.86
C ILE A 419 -11.57 20.83 -15.56
N ALA A 420 -12.33 21.71 -14.89
CA ALA A 420 -13.74 21.50 -14.56
C ALA A 420 -14.58 21.27 -15.83
N GLY A 421 -15.55 20.36 -15.75
CA GLY A 421 -16.47 20.06 -16.86
C GLY A 421 -15.86 19.31 -18.04
N THR A 422 -14.62 18.82 -17.93
CA THR A 422 -13.93 18.06 -18.98
C THR A 422 -13.99 16.56 -18.73
N GLU A 423 -13.79 15.74 -19.76
CA GLU A 423 -13.67 14.28 -19.58
C GLU A 423 -12.55 13.92 -18.61
N LEU A 424 -11.40 14.60 -18.74
CA LEU A 424 -10.26 14.44 -17.85
C LEU A 424 -10.63 14.76 -16.39
N GLY A 425 -11.31 15.88 -16.16
CA GLY A 425 -11.78 16.27 -14.83
C GLY A 425 -12.73 15.25 -14.22
N MET A 426 -13.65 14.70 -15.01
CA MET A 426 -14.56 13.64 -14.57
C MET A 426 -13.82 12.34 -14.22
N THR A 427 -12.80 11.95 -14.99
CA THR A 427 -11.93 10.82 -14.64
C THR A 427 -11.22 11.04 -13.30
N LEU A 428 -10.67 12.24 -13.06
CA LEU A 428 -10.00 12.56 -11.79
C LEU A 428 -10.98 12.49 -10.61
N PHE A 429 -12.18 13.05 -10.79
CA PHE A 429 -13.26 12.94 -9.81
C PHE A 429 -13.56 11.47 -9.51
N TYR A 430 -13.90 10.72 -10.55
CA TYR A 430 -14.32 9.33 -10.42
C TYR A 430 -13.29 8.47 -9.68
N CYS A 431 -12.02 8.53 -10.09
CA CYS A 431 -10.98 7.71 -9.50
C CYS A 431 -10.70 8.08 -8.04
N ASP A 432 -10.69 9.38 -7.70
CA ASP A 432 -10.54 9.81 -6.31
C ASP A 432 -11.72 9.34 -5.44
N LEU A 433 -12.95 9.54 -5.91
CA LEU A 433 -14.15 9.10 -5.21
C LEU A 433 -14.13 7.57 -5.02
N LEU A 434 -13.96 6.82 -6.11
CA LEU A 434 -14.00 5.35 -6.10
C LEU A 434 -12.98 4.75 -5.13
N CYS A 435 -11.79 5.33 -5.06
CA CYS A 435 -10.77 4.90 -4.11
C CYS A 435 -11.30 4.94 -2.67
N LYS A 436 -11.95 6.04 -2.29
CA LYS A 436 -12.56 6.22 -0.96
C LYS A 436 -13.72 5.23 -0.75
N LEU A 437 -14.59 5.06 -1.75
CA LEU A 437 -15.70 4.09 -1.69
C LEU A 437 -15.20 2.67 -1.43
N TRP A 438 -14.13 2.25 -2.11
CA TRP A 438 -13.50 0.94 -1.92
C TRP A 438 -12.77 0.81 -0.59
N VAL A 439 -12.11 1.85 -0.10
CA VAL A 439 -11.48 1.83 1.24
C VAL A 439 -12.55 1.67 2.33
N TRP A 440 -13.72 2.27 2.14
CA TRP A 440 -14.81 2.23 3.11
C TRP A 440 -15.79 1.09 2.94
N ASN A 441 -15.69 0.33 1.86
CA ASN A 441 -16.69 -0.65 1.47
C ASN A 441 -18.09 -0.03 1.39
N TYR A 442 -18.18 1.22 0.90
CA TYR A 442 -19.45 1.90 0.71
C TYR A 442 -20.31 1.08 -0.26
N GLU A 443 -21.53 0.74 0.17
CA GLU A 443 -22.44 -0.18 -0.52
C GLU A 443 -21.81 -1.53 -0.92
N GLY A 444 -20.86 -2.03 -0.14
CA GLY A 444 -20.20 -3.31 -0.42
C GLY A 444 -19.28 -3.30 -1.64
N SER A 445 -18.85 -2.12 -2.09
CA SER A 445 -18.14 -1.94 -3.37
C SER A 445 -16.68 -2.41 -3.38
N THR A 446 -16.06 -2.76 -2.25
CA THR A 446 -14.64 -3.14 -2.21
C THR A 446 -14.39 -4.45 -2.99
N PRO A 447 -13.49 -4.47 -3.99
CA PRO A 447 -13.20 -5.66 -4.78
C PRO A 447 -12.27 -6.62 -4.02
N ARG A 448 -12.85 -7.44 -3.14
CA ARG A 448 -12.12 -8.36 -2.27
C ARG A 448 -11.42 -9.49 -3.02
N HIS A 449 -11.91 -9.88 -4.19
CA HIS A 449 -11.33 -10.95 -5.02
C HIS A 449 -9.95 -10.59 -5.58
N ILE A 450 -9.64 -9.30 -5.73
CA ILE A 450 -8.27 -8.85 -6.04
C ILE A 450 -7.42 -8.63 -4.78
N GLY A 451 -8.00 -8.84 -3.60
CA GLY A 451 -7.34 -8.80 -2.29
C GLY A 451 -7.24 -7.40 -1.69
N LEU A 452 -8.08 -6.44 -2.11
CA LEU A 452 -8.33 -5.23 -1.33
C LEU A 452 -9.15 -5.58 -0.09
N VAL A 453 -8.86 -4.89 1.00
CA VAL A 453 -9.52 -5.07 2.30
C VAL A 453 -9.99 -3.70 2.75
N PRO A 454 -11.26 -3.52 3.17
CA PRO A 454 -11.72 -2.24 3.67
C PRO A 454 -11.00 -1.81 4.94
N GLU A 455 -10.83 -0.51 5.16
CA GLU A 455 -10.11 0.05 6.30
C GLU A 455 -10.65 -0.47 7.64
N LEU A 456 -11.99 -0.51 7.80
CA LEU A 456 -12.64 -0.99 9.02
C LEU A 456 -12.45 -2.48 9.30
N GLU A 457 -11.90 -3.23 8.35
CA GLU A 457 -11.58 -4.65 8.50
C GLU A 457 -10.09 -4.91 8.70
N LEU A 458 -9.24 -3.89 8.53
CA LEU A 458 -7.82 -4.02 8.73
C LEU A 458 -7.52 -4.20 10.23
N PRO A 459 -6.74 -5.23 10.60
CA PRO A 459 -6.34 -5.41 11.99
C PRO A 459 -5.32 -4.34 12.38
N ILE A 460 -5.74 -3.36 13.17
CA ILE A 460 -4.86 -2.31 13.69
C ILE A 460 -4.29 -2.74 15.04
N ALA A 461 -2.97 -2.79 15.16
CA ALA A 461 -2.28 -3.06 16.40
C ALA A 461 -2.57 -1.98 17.44
N GLU A 462 -2.79 -2.41 18.68
CA GLU A 462 -3.16 -1.57 19.83
C GLU A 462 -2.19 -0.40 20.07
N VAL A 463 -0.92 -0.58 19.71
CA VAL A 463 0.10 0.47 19.80
C VAL A 463 -0.23 1.69 18.93
N TYR A 464 -0.98 1.53 17.83
CA TYR A 464 -1.36 2.63 16.94
C TYR A 464 -2.76 3.19 17.25
N TRP A 465 -3.48 2.65 18.23
CA TRP A 465 -4.81 3.13 18.56
C TRP A 465 -4.79 4.61 18.93
N HIS A 466 -3.82 5.05 19.74
CA HIS A 466 -3.69 6.46 20.09
C HIS A 466 -3.56 7.39 18.87
N ILE A 467 -2.84 6.97 17.82
CA ILE A 467 -2.67 7.74 16.58
C ILE A 467 -4.01 7.89 15.85
N ILE A 468 -4.79 6.81 15.75
CA ILE A 468 -6.14 6.85 15.15
C ILE A 468 -7.07 7.79 15.93
N TRP A 469 -6.95 7.78 17.25
CA TRP A 469 -7.75 8.65 18.11
C TRP A 469 -7.35 10.11 17.99
N GLU A 470 -6.05 10.40 17.85
CA GLU A 470 -5.49 11.75 17.70
C GLU A 470 -5.69 12.32 16.30
N LEU A 471 -5.63 11.48 15.26
CA LEU A 471 -5.66 11.85 13.84
C LEU A 471 -6.80 11.11 13.12
N PRO A 472 -8.06 11.48 13.40
CA PRO A 472 -9.25 10.79 12.88
C PRO A 472 -9.52 11.05 11.40
N GLY A 473 -8.98 12.15 10.87
CA GLY A 473 -9.12 12.52 9.48
C GLY A 473 -7.95 11.97 8.69
N GLY A 474 -8.24 11.28 7.59
CA GLY A 474 -7.22 10.94 6.61
C GLY A 474 -7.45 11.73 5.32
N ARG A 475 -6.38 12.11 4.66
CA ARG A 475 -6.41 12.56 3.28
C ARG A 475 -5.81 11.47 2.42
N LEU A 476 -6.58 10.91 1.49
CA LEU A 476 -6.08 10.03 0.43
C LEU A 476 -5.97 10.83 -0.86
N TRP A 477 -4.85 10.71 -1.57
CA TRP A 477 -4.77 11.30 -2.90
C TRP A 477 -3.85 10.54 -3.84
N PHE A 478 -4.14 10.59 -5.13
CA PHE A 478 -3.24 10.11 -6.17
C PHE A 478 -2.27 11.21 -6.56
N ASP A 479 -1.00 10.87 -6.70
CA ASP A 479 0.03 11.75 -7.29
C ASP A 479 0.98 10.91 -8.13
N LEU A 480 1.78 11.57 -8.94
CA LEU A 480 2.86 10.95 -9.69
C LEU A 480 3.93 10.41 -8.72
N ASP A 481 4.37 9.18 -8.96
CA ASP A 481 5.51 8.58 -8.27
C ASP A 481 6.82 9.12 -8.88
N TYR A 482 7.21 10.33 -8.50
CA TYR A 482 8.44 10.97 -8.98
C TYR A 482 9.68 10.10 -8.71
N SER A 483 9.65 9.22 -7.69
CA SER A 483 10.73 8.27 -7.40
C SER A 483 10.90 7.21 -8.50
N LYS A 484 9.91 7.04 -9.37
CA LYS A 484 9.95 6.17 -10.54
C LYS A 484 10.25 6.92 -11.84
N LEU A 485 10.10 8.23 -11.93
CA LEU A 485 10.57 8.99 -13.10
C LEU A 485 12.09 8.94 -13.20
N ARG A 486 12.63 8.90 -14.43
CA ARG A 486 14.07 9.01 -14.64
C ARG A 486 14.39 9.98 -15.76
N ARG A 487 15.45 10.77 -15.58
CA ARG A 487 16.03 11.59 -16.65
C ARG A 487 17.25 10.89 -17.23
N TRP A 488 17.39 10.98 -18.54
CA TRP A 488 18.61 10.54 -19.23
C TRP A 488 18.94 11.55 -20.33
N GLY A 489 19.90 12.44 -20.04
CA GLY A 489 20.18 13.59 -20.91
C GLY A 489 18.93 14.45 -21.11
N ASP A 490 18.53 14.62 -22.37
CA ASP A 490 17.32 15.33 -22.77
C ASP A 490 16.07 14.45 -22.89
N SER A 491 16.11 13.26 -22.30
CA SER A 491 14.97 12.33 -22.23
C SER A 491 14.34 12.27 -20.83
N LEU A 492 13.02 12.07 -20.81
CA LEU A 492 12.22 11.65 -19.66
C LEU A 492 11.75 10.20 -19.90
N LEU A 493 12.11 9.31 -18.98
CA LEU A 493 11.73 7.89 -19.00
C LEU A 493 10.59 7.67 -17.99
N LEU A 494 9.47 7.16 -18.49
CA LEU A 494 8.24 6.99 -17.72
C LEU A 494 8.09 5.52 -17.29
N PRO A 495 7.66 5.24 -16.04
CA PRO A 495 7.37 3.87 -15.61
C PRO A 495 6.12 3.31 -16.28
N PRO A 496 5.93 1.99 -16.32
CA PRO A 496 4.64 1.39 -16.71
C PRO A 496 3.49 1.92 -15.84
N TRP A 497 3.72 2.00 -14.53
CA TRP A 497 2.80 2.52 -13.52
C TRP A 497 3.44 3.73 -12.83
N GLY A 498 2.98 4.92 -13.21
CA GLY A 498 3.48 6.20 -12.73
C GLY A 498 2.68 6.78 -11.59
N VAL A 499 1.49 6.27 -11.29
CA VAL A 499 0.64 6.77 -10.22
C VAL A 499 0.90 6.02 -8.93
N ARG A 500 0.74 6.73 -7.82
CA ARG A 500 0.80 6.18 -6.48
C ARG A 500 -0.29 6.83 -5.63
N LEU A 501 -0.94 6.03 -4.78
CA LEU A 501 -1.79 6.52 -3.70
C LEU A 501 -0.91 6.99 -2.54
N PHE A 502 -1.20 8.18 -2.04
CA PHE A 502 -0.58 8.79 -0.87
C PHE A 502 -1.62 9.00 0.22
N ALA A 503 -1.13 9.14 1.44
CA ALA A 503 -1.94 9.48 2.59
C ALA A 503 -1.25 10.52 3.48
N ALA A 504 -2.05 11.37 4.08
CA ALA A 504 -1.72 12.25 5.19
C ALA A 504 -2.82 12.07 6.23
N ALA A 505 -2.53 12.25 7.51
CA ALA A 505 -3.57 12.36 8.51
C ALA A 505 -3.70 13.84 8.90
N ASP A 506 -4.94 14.24 9.18
CA ASP A 506 -5.29 15.59 9.57
C ASP A 506 -5.31 15.68 11.09
N ASP A 507 -4.65 16.70 11.63
CA ASP A 507 -4.78 17.10 13.02
C ASP A 507 -5.92 18.12 13.12
N PRO A 508 -7.07 17.78 13.74
CA PRO A 508 -8.20 18.70 13.86
C PRO A 508 -7.88 19.99 14.64
N GLU A 509 -6.81 19.99 15.45
CA GLU A 509 -6.32 21.19 16.16
C GLU A 509 -5.43 22.07 15.28
N ASN A 510 -4.86 21.51 14.20
CA ASN A 510 -4.01 22.19 13.22
C ASN A 510 -4.45 21.83 11.78
N PRO A 511 -5.70 22.15 11.39
CA PRO A 511 -6.25 21.74 10.11
C PRO A 511 -5.36 22.19 8.94
N GLY A 512 -5.04 21.26 8.04
CA GLY A 512 -4.19 21.51 6.88
C GLY A 512 -2.69 21.30 7.10
N MET A 513 -2.25 20.85 8.27
CA MET A 513 -0.88 20.34 8.46
C MET A 513 -0.82 18.83 8.22
N GLU A 514 -0.11 18.43 7.16
CA GLU A 514 0.16 17.02 6.87
C GLU A 514 1.05 16.40 7.97
N VAL A 515 0.63 15.28 8.55
CA VAL A 515 1.52 14.46 9.39
C VAL A 515 2.42 13.56 8.52
N PRO A 516 3.65 13.26 8.95
CA PRO A 516 4.54 12.34 8.23
C PRO A 516 3.92 10.93 8.08
N PRO A 517 4.25 10.18 6.99
CA PRO A 517 3.72 8.82 6.75
C PRO A 517 3.89 7.81 7.89
N ARG A 518 4.91 7.99 8.74
CA ARG A 518 5.17 7.13 9.92
C ARG A 518 4.18 7.36 11.07
N ASP A 519 3.52 8.52 11.05
CA ASP A 519 2.58 9.00 12.04
C ASP A 519 1.13 8.79 11.53
N LEU A 520 0.96 8.09 10.39
CA LEU A 520 -0.34 7.68 9.89
C LEU A 520 -0.92 6.53 10.70
N PRO A 521 -2.26 6.47 10.85
CA PRO A 521 -2.97 5.26 11.23
C PRO A 521 -2.49 4.03 10.45
N GLU A 522 -2.32 2.90 11.15
CA GLU A 522 -1.85 1.66 10.52
C GLU A 522 -2.81 1.15 9.44
N GLY A 523 -4.13 1.35 9.61
CA GLY A 523 -5.15 1.05 8.60
C GLY A 523 -4.85 1.79 7.30
N LEU A 524 -4.83 3.12 7.35
CA LEU A 524 -4.54 3.98 6.21
C LEU A 524 -3.18 3.69 5.54
N ARG A 525 -2.13 3.41 6.31
CA ARG A 525 -0.82 3.01 5.75
C ARG A 525 -0.92 1.67 5.00
N THR A 526 -1.67 0.72 5.54
CA THR A 526 -1.87 -0.59 4.91
C THR A 526 -2.71 -0.46 3.65
N ASP A 527 -3.74 0.38 3.63
CA ASP A 527 -4.52 0.68 2.43
C ASP A 527 -3.63 1.29 1.33
N VAL A 528 -2.84 2.31 1.66
CA VAL A 528 -1.86 2.90 0.73
C VAL A 528 -0.92 1.84 0.17
N TRP A 529 -0.42 0.93 1.00
CA TRP A 529 0.43 -0.15 0.53
C TRP A 529 -0.32 -1.12 -0.39
N LEU A 530 -1.52 -1.57 -0.01
CA LEU A 530 -2.35 -2.48 -0.80
C LEU A 530 -2.64 -1.87 -2.17
N TRP A 531 -3.10 -0.63 -2.24
CA TRP A 531 -3.37 0.07 -3.50
C TRP A 531 -2.13 0.14 -4.40
N ASN A 532 -1.00 0.55 -3.84
CA ASN A 532 0.24 0.70 -4.60
C ASN A 532 0.84 -0.64 -5.06
N ALA A 533 0.65 -1.70 -4.26
CA ALA A 533 1.06 -3.06 -4.58
C ALA A 533 0.16 -3.70 -5.65
N ARG A 534 -1.12 -3.33 -5.70
CA ARG A 534 -2.15 -3.98 -6.53
C ARG A 534 -2.59 -3.17 -7.73
N TRP A 535 -1.77 -2.20 -8.16
CA TRP A 535 -2.13 -1.31 -9.26
C TRP A 535 -2.52 -2.06 -10.55
N ALA A 536 -1.82 -3.16 -10.87
CA ALA A 536 -2.11 -3.95 -12.06
C ALA A 536 -3.49 -4.61 -11.98
N GLU A 537 -3.87 -5.17 -10.84
CA GLU A 537 -5.19 -5.76 -10.63
C GLU A 537 -6.29 -4.71 -10.56
N ILE A 538 -6.02 -3.55 -9.93
CA ILE A 538 -6.94 -2.42 -9.87
C ILE A 538 -7.29 -1.90 -11.26
N VAL A 539 -6.30 -1.83 -12.16
CA VAL A 539 -6.49 -1.41 -13.56
C VAL A 539 -7.33 -2.41 -14.36
N GLU A 540 -7.26 -3.71 -14.06
CA GLU A 540 -8.13 -4.70 -14.70
C GLU A 540 -9.55 -4.67 -14.14
N GLU A 541 -9.71 -4.36 -12.85
CA GLU A 541 -11.00 -4.24 -12.19
C GLU A 541 -11.74 -2.95 -12.60
N GLU A 542 -11.01 -1.84 -12.70
CA GLU A 542 -11.53 -0.53 -13.07
C GLU A 542 -10.58 0.14 -14.10
N PRO A 543 -10.92 0.09 -15.40
CA PRO A 543 -10.12 0.67 -16.48
C PRO A 543 -9.87 2.18 -16.35
N GLN A 544 -10.71 2.94 -15.64
CA GLN A 544 -10.46 4.37 -15.39
C GLN A 544 -9.14 4.61 -14.64
N TYR A 545 -8.63 3.66 -13.84
CA TYR A 545 -7.28 3.79 -13.25
C TYR A 545 -6.16 3.64 -14.28
N PHE A 546 -6.39 2.94 -15.39
CA PHE A 546 -5.44 2.93 -16.50
C PHE A 546 -5.38 4.30 -17.18
N ARG A 547 -6.56 4.90 -17.41
CA ARG A 547 -6.68 6.26 -17.92
C ARG A 547 -6.03 7.27 -16.99
N LEU A 548 -6.28 7.17 -15.67
CA LEU A 548 -5.62 7.99 -14.66
C LEU A 548 -4.09 7.90 -14.76
N ASN A 549 -3.55 6.70 -14.93
CA ASN A 549 -2.11 6.48 -15.09
C ASN A 549 -1.55 7.20 -16.33
N GLU A 550 -2.25 7.12 -17.47
CA GLU A 550 -1.80 7.82 -18.68
C GLU A 550 -1.97 9.34 -18.57
N ILE A 551 -3.03 9.85 -17.93
CA ILE A 551 -3.18 11.29 -17.62
C ILE A 551 -1.97 11.79 -16.81
N HIS A 552 -1.50 11.04 -15.81
CA HIS A 552 -0.32 11.42 -15.03
C HIS A 552 0.98 11.40 -15.84
N LYS A 553 1.14 10.46 -16.77
CA LYS A 553 2.33 10.42 -17.63
C LYS A 553 2.35 11.57 -18.62
N TRP A 554 1.21 11.91 -19.21
CA TRP A 554 1.09 13.06 -20.09
C TRP A 554 1.28 14.38 -19.35
N SER A 555 0.72 14.48 -18.14
CA SER A 555 0.97 15.64 -17.29
C SER A 555 2.45 15.76 -16.94
N ALA A 556 3.16 14.66 -16.67
CA ALA A 556 4.61 14.66 -16.46
C ALA A 556 5.40 15.17 -17.68
N VAL A 557 5.02 14.78 -18.90
CA VAL A 557 5.67 15.31 -20.11
C VAL A 557 5.42 16.81 -20.27
N ILE A 558 4.20 17.28 -20.05
CA ILE A 558 3.86 18.71 -20.17
C ILE A 558 4.57 19.53 -19.08
N ALA A 559 4.54 19.06 -17.84
CA ALA A 559 5.23 19.68 -16.71
C ALA A 559 6.76 19.73 -16.93
N TRP A 560 7.34 18.68 -17.51
CA TRP A 560 8.75 18.65 -17.91
C TRP A 560 9.07 19.66 -19.01
N LEU A 561 8.22 19.78 -20.04
CA LEU A 561 8.36 20.79 -21.09
C LEU A 561 8.24 22.20 -20.51
N LYS A 562 7.29 22.43 -19.60
CA LYS A 562 7.12 23.71 -18.89
C LYS A 562 8.38 24.07 -18.09
N GLY A 563 8.87 23.14 -17.28
CA GLY A 563 10.10 23.34 -16.49
C GLY A 563 11.36 23.58 -17.34
N LYS A 564 11.37 23.12 -18.60
CA LYS A 564 12.43 23.39 -19.59
C LYS A 564 12.19 24.64 -20.46
N GLU A 565 11.09 25.37 -20.27
CA GLU A 565 10.67 26.48 -21.15
C GLU A 565 10.44 26.04 -22.62
N LEU A 566 9.96 24.82 -22.83
CA LEU A 566 9.74 24.18 -24.14
C LEU A 566 8.26 23.87 -24.43
N MET A 567 7.33 24.60 -23.82
CA MET A 567 5.88 24.42 -24.08
C MET A 567 5.52 24.70 -25.55
N ASP A 568 6.31 25.50 -26.26
CA ASP A 568 6.14 25.81 -27.69
C ASP A 568 6.09 24.56 -28.58
N LYS A 569 6.70 23.44 -28.14
CA LYS A 569 6.66 22.15 -28.85
C LYS A 569 5.25 21.58 -28.99
N LEU A 570 4.34 21.95 -28.10
CA LEU A 570 2.93 21.59 -28.14
C LEU A 570 2.03 22.83 -28.32
N GLY A 571 2.57 23.95 -28.81
CA GLY A 571 1.85 25.22 -28.93
C GLY A 571 0.57 25.17 -29.79
N PHE A 572 0.44 24.17 -30.67
CA PHE A 572 -0.79 23.95 -31.43
C PHE A 572 -1.99 23.56 -30.55
N LEU A 573 -1.76 23.05 -29.33
CA LEU A 573 -2.81 22.68 -28.37
C LEU A 573 -3.48 23.88 -27.70
N GLU A 574 -2.87 25.08 -27.75
CA GLU A 574 -3.44 26.30 -27.17
C GLU A 574 -4.79 26.66 -27.80
N SER A 575 -4.98 26.36 -29.08
CA SER A 575 -6.21 26.65 -29.84
C SER A 575 -7.14 25.46 -30.03
N GLU A 576 -6.82 24.28 -29.49
CA GLU A 576 -7.70 23.13 -29.60
C GLU A 576 -9.00 23.35 -28.79
N SER A 577 -10.13 23.02 -29.40
CA SER A 577 -11.44 23.11 -28.76
C SER A 577 -11.57 22.02 -27.71
N VAL A 578 -12.03 22.40 -26.53
CA VAL A 578 -12.23 21.49 -25.39
C VAL A 578 -13.62 21.68 -24.81
N THR A 579 -14.27 20.58 -24.52
CA THR A 579 -15.59 20.47 -23.89
C THR A 579 -15.45 20.68 -22.39
N ARG A 580 -16.20 21.65 -21.83
CA ARG A 580 -16.15 22.07 -20.41
C ARG A 580 -17.55 22.16 -19.77
N ASP A 581 -18.51 21.40 -20.26
CA ASP A 581 -19.92 21.45 -19.85
C ASP A 581 -20.42 20.17 -19.19
N LYS A 582 -19.52 19.20 -18.91
CA LYS A 582 -19.88 17.97 -18.21
C LYS A 582 -20.15 18.24 -16.75
N LEU A 583 -21.10 17.49 -16.20
CA LEU A 583 -21.38 17.42 -14.78
C LEU A 583 -21.24 15.98 -14.33
N PHE A 584 -20.57 15.76 -13.20
CA PHE A 584 -20.25 14.43 -12.70
C PHE A 584 -21.45 13.49 -12.55
N PRO A 585 -22.63 13.90 -12.01
CA PRO A 585 -23.80 13.01 -11.95
C PRO A 585 -24.22 12.48 -13.33
N ASN A 586 -24.28 13.36 -14.33
CA ASN A 586 -24.67 12.99 -15.69
C ASN A 586 -23.61 12.09 -16.32
N TRP A 587 -22.32 12.43 -16.16
CA TRP A 587 -21.21 11.64 -16.68
C TRP A 587 -21.19 10.23 -16.06
N LEU A 588 -21.41 10.13 -14.74
CA LEU A 588 -21.47 8.86 -14.02
C LEU A 588 -22.59 7.99 -14.58
N GLU A 589 -23.76 8.56 -14.84
CA GLU A 589 -24.89 7.81 -15.35
C GLU A 589 -24.71 7.39 -16.83
N GLU A 590 -24.13 8.26 -17.66
CA GLU A 590 -23.76 7.93 -19.04
C GLU A 590 -22.78 6.74 -19.12
N HIS A 591 -21.90 6.58 -18.13
CA HIS A 591 -20.87 5.54 -18.09
C HIS A 591 -21.20 4.40 -17.12
N ARG A 592 -22.37 4.40 -16.46
CA ARG A 592 -22.66 3.49 -15.34
C ARG A 592 -22.45 2.03 -15.69
N GLU A 593 -22.74 1.60 -16.92
CA GLU A 593 -22.56 0.20 -17.37
C GLU A 593 -21.08 -0.21 -17.47
N GLU A 594 -20.17 0.73 -17.72
CA GLU A 594 -18.74 0.49 -17.94
C GLU A 594 -17.92 0.59 -16.64
N LEU A 595 -18.42 1.32 -15.65
CA LEU A 595 -17.73 1.62 -14.38
C LEU A 595 -17.87 0.50 -13.34
N ALA A 596 -16.88 0.28 -12.49
CA ALA A 596 -16.90 -0.77 -11.47
C ALA A 596 -17.91 -0.49 -10.36
N PHE A 597 -18.06 0.78 -9.97
CA PHE A 597 -19.06 1.19 -8.99
C PHE A 597 -20.45 1.31 -9.62
N LYS A 598 -21.41 0.53 -9.10
CA LYS A 598 -22.82 0.54 -9.53
C LYS A 598 -23.77 1.15 -8.51
N GLY A 599 -23.24 1.56 -7.36
CA GLY A 599 -24.02 2.04 -6.24
C GLY A 599 -24.65 3.42 -6.46
N TRP A 600 -25.42 3.85 -5.48
CA TRP A 600 -26.02 5.19 -5.46
C TRP A 600 -25.07 6.19 -4.78
N LEU A 601 -25.17 7.48 -5.14
CA LEU A 601 -24.36 8.55 -4.54
C LEU A 601 -25.26 9.70 -4.04
N PRO A 602 -25.02 10.24 -2.84
CA PRO A 602 -25.88 11.25 -2.23
C PRO A 602 -25.54 12.67 -2.68
N PHE A 603 -25.83 13.04 -3.93
CA PHE A 603 -25.64 14.42 -4.40
C PHE A 603 -26.53 15.42 -3.64
N VAL A 604 -25.97 16.56 -3.24
CA VAL A 604 -26.68 17.65 -2.56
C VAL A 604 -26.95 18.80 -3.53
N ASN A 605 -28.15 19.37 -3.46
CA ASN A 605 -28.52 20.53 -4.28
C ASN A 605 -27.93 21.83 -3.71
N GLY A 606 -27.86 22.88 -4.52
CA GLY A 606 -27.61 24.29 -4.12
C GLY A 606 -26.18 24.73 -3.73
N LEU A 607 -25.29 23.82 -3.31
CA LEU A 607 -23.84 24.12 -3.20
C LEU A 607 -23.08 23.96 -4.53
N GLY A 608 -23.71 23.30 -5.49
CA GLY A 608 -23.16 22.93 -6.78
C GLY A 608 -23.65 21.54 -7.16
N PRO A 609 -23.94 21.27 -8.44
CA PRO A 609 -24.57 20.01 -8.87
C PRO A 609 -23.69 18.76 -8.66
N GLU A 610 -22.44 18.94 -8.24
CA GLU A 610 -21.46 17.85 -8.07
C GLU A 610 -21.04 17.64 -6.61
N CYS A 611 -21.60 18.40 -5.66
CA CYS A 611 -21.34 18.21 -4.24
C CYS A 611 -22.08 16.97 -3.72
N LEU A 612 -21.43 16.25 -2.81
CA LEU A 612 -21.95 15.04 -2.17
C LEU A 612 -22.20 15.31 -0.68
N SER A 613 -23.21 14.69 -0.10
CA SER A 613 -23.23 14.51 1.37
C SER A 613 -21.99 13.72 1.76
N ILE A 614 -21.47 13.92 2.98
CA ILE A 614 -20.32 13.13 3.42
C ILE A 614 -20.63 11.63 3.30
N ILE A 615 -19.77 10.95 2.56
CA ILE A 615 -19.82 9.50 2.44
C ILE A 615 -19.05 8.88 3.61
N CYS A 616 -19.68 7.91 4.28
CA CYS A 616 -19.11 7.18 5.41
C CYS A 616 -19.16 5.67 5.16
N SER A 617 -18.24 4.93 5.77
CA SER A 617 -18.30 3.47 5.85
C SER A 617 -19.47 2.98 6.71
N GLU A 618 -19.88 1.72 6.53
CA GLU A 618 -20.81 1.06 7.46
C GLU A 618 -20.26 1.06 8.90
N SER A 619 -21.10 1.35 9.90
CA SER A 619 -20.69 1.27 11.31
C SER A 619 -20.24 -0.16 11.66
N ARG A 620 -19.06 -0.30 12.26
CA ARG A 620 -18.57 -1.58 12.79
C ARG A 620 -18.07 -1.44 14.24
N PRO A 621 -18.22 -2.50 15.07
CA PRO A 621 -17.80 -2.49 16.48
C PRO A 621 -16.28 -2.41 16.70
N ALA A 622 -15.48 -2.51 15.63
CA ALA A 622 -14.06 -2.28 15.72
C ALA A 622 -13.83 -0.78 15.82
N PHE A 623 -12.98 -0.34 16.76
CA PHE A 623 -12.52 1.05 16.90
C PHE A 623 -13.42 2.05 17.64
N GLY A 624 -14.61 1.68 18.15
CA GLY A 624 -15.43 2.60 18.98
C GLY A 624 -15.74 3.95 18.32
N SER A 625 -15.59 4.03 17.00
CA SER A 625 -15.77 5.19 16.15
C SER A 625 -16.68 4.73 15.02
N GLU A 626 -17.92 5.18 15.04
CA GLU A 626 -18.93 4.79 14.04
C GLU A 626 -18.75 5.52 12.69
N SER A 627 -17.79 6.45 12.61
CA SER A 627 -17.53 7.28 11.42
C SER A 627 -16.05 7.66 11.29
N ALA A 628 -15.43 7.28 10.17
CA ALA A 628 -14.12 7.77 9.75
C ALA A 628 -14.30 8.60 8.47
N PHE A 629 -13.61 9.74 8.37
CA PHE A 629 -13.71 10.66 7.24
C PHE A 629 -12.39 10.72 6.48
N LEU A 630 -12.48 10.54 5.16
CA LEU A 630 -11.38 10.59 4.21
C LEU A 630 -11.77 11.60 3.15
N TYR A 631 -10.90 12.58 2.98
CA TYR A 631 -11.00 13.55 1.91
C TYR A 631 -9.72 13.46 1.07
N GLY A 632 -9.58 14.32 0.06
CA GLY A 632 -8.39 14.37 -0.78
C GLY A 632 -8.71 14.23 -2.25
N GLY A 633 -7.73 13.90 -3.08
CA GLY A 633 -7.82 14.24 -4.49
C GLY A 633 -6.87 13.53 -5.45
N VAL A 634 -6.64 14.18 -6.59
CA VAL A 634 -5.61 13.82 -7.56
C VAL A 634 -4.73 15.03 -7.81
N SER A 635 -3.44 14.91 -7.54
CA SER A 635 -2.43 15.89 -7.94
C SER A 635 -1.75 15.43 -9.22
N LEU A 636 -1.73 16.27 -10.25
CA LEU A 636 -0.96 15.99 -11.47
C LEU A 636 0.49 16.47 -11.31
N ALA A 637 1.30 16.22 -12.34
CA ALA A 637 2.73 16.44 -12.28
C ALA A 637 3.13 17.90 -12.04
N ASP A 638 3.85 18.16 -10.96
CA ASP A 638 4.42 19.46 -10.66
C ASP A 638 5.67 19.74 -11.53
N PRO A 639 5.77 20.89 -12.22
CA PRO A 639 6.91 21.21 -13.08
C PRO A 639 8.27 21.21 -12.35
N GLU A 640 8.32 21.66 -11.10
CA GLU A 640 9.56 21.73 -10.32
C GLU A 640 10.06 20.33 -9.92
N ARG A 641 9.18 19.50 -9.36
CA ARG A 641 9.45 18.11 -8.97
C ARG A 641 9.77 17.25 -10.19
N THR A 642 9.06 17.43 -11.30
CA THR A 642 9.32 16.70 -12.56
C THR A 642 10.69 17.05 -13.13
N SER A 643 11.05 18.33 -13.14
CA SER A 643 12.37 18.79 -13.61
C SER A 643 13.51 18.27 -12.73
N ARG A 644 13.22 17.99 -11.45
CA ARG A 644 14.13 17.38 -10.47
C ARG A 644 14.07 15.85 -10.45
N ALA A 645 13.36 15.21 -11.37
CA ALA A 645 13.36 13.75 -11.47
C ALA A 645 14.81 13.24 -11.49
N PRO A 646 15.10 12.14 -10.76
CA PRO A 646 16.47 11.67 -10.61
C PRO A 646 17.03 11.25 -11.97
N ASP A 647 18.31 11.57 -12.20
CA ASP A 647 19.03 11.01 -13.34
C ASP A 647 19.12 9.49 -13.18
N VAL A 648 19.20 8.78 -14.31
CA VAL A 648 19.54 7.35 -14.30
C VAL A 648 20.85 7.17 -13.51
N PRO A 649 20.88 6.34 -12.45
CA PRO A 649 22.09 6.16 -11.66
C PRO A 649 23.22 5.56 -12.50
N GLU A 650 24.24 6.34 -12.81
CA GLU A 650 25.49 5.82 -13.42
C GLU A 650 26.17 4.82 -12.45
N GLU A 651 26.03 5.05 -11.14
CA GLU A 651 26.68 4.29 -10.06
C GLU A 651 26.23 2.83 -9.95
N TRP A 652 24.99 2.49 -10.33
CA TRP A 652 24.51 1.09 -10.25
C TRP A 652 25.35 0.19 -11.17
N TYR A 653 25.61 0.66 -12.38
CA TYR A 653 26.41 -0.06 -13.35
C TYR A 653 27.88 -0.14 -12.90
N GLU A 654 28.44 0.94 -12.36
CA GLU A 654 29.80 0.92 -11.78
C GLU A 654 29.92 -0.07 -10.62
N LEU A 655 28.91 -0.14 -9.76
CA LEU A 655 28.83 -1.09 -8.65
C LEU A 655 28.77 -2.54 -9.13
N VAL A 656 27.96 -2.82 -10.15
CA VAL A 656 27.93 -4.14 -10.81
C VAL A 656 29.33 -4.51 -11.31
N GLN A 657 30.00 -3.59 -11.99
CA GLN A 657 31.35 -3.82 -12.52
C GLN A 657 32.39 -4.02 -11.40
N GLU A 658 32.29 -3.28 -10.30
CA GLU A 658 33.18 -3.45 -9.14
C GLU A 658 33.01 -4.82 -8.48
N ILE A 659 31.78 -5.31 -8.34
CA ILE A 659 31.49 -6.64 -7.80
C ILE A 659 32.03 -7.74 -8.71
N LEU A 660 31.83 -7.61 -10.03
CA LEU A 660 32.35 -8.55 -11.01
C LEU A 660 33.88 -8.62 -11.02
N ARG A 661 34.56 -7.48 -10.79
CA ARG A 661 36.02 -7.40 -10.73
C ARG A 661 36.61 -7.97 -9.43
N SER A 662 35.89 -7.86 -8.33
CA SER A 662 36.39 -8.21 -6.98
C SER A 662 36.19 -9.68 -6.61
N GLY A 663 35.25 -10.40 -7.23
CA GLY A 663 35.06 -11.86 -7.09
C GLY A 663 34.60 -12.36 -5.72
N THR A 664 34.66 -11.51 -4.68
CA THR A 664 34.02 -11.66 -3.37
C THR A 664 33.74 -10.27 -2.82
N GLY A 665 32.49 -9.97 -2.47
CA GLY A 665 32.11 -8.65 -1.96
C GLY A 665 31.10 -8.73 -0.83
N ARG A 666 31.31 -7.92 0.21
CA ARG A 666 30.28 -7.58 1.19
C ARG A 666 29.75 -6.20 0.78
N LEU A 667 28.59 -6.14 0.14
CA LEU A 667 27.89 -4.87 -0.03
C LEU A 667 27.47 -4.40 1.35
N SER A 668 27.93 -3.23 1.75
CA SER A 668 27.52 -2.55 2.97
C SER A 668 27.18 -1.13 2.59
N TYR A 669 25.89 -0.84 2.56
CA TYR A 669 25.40 0.51 2.35
C TYR A 669 25.52 1.27 3.67
N PRO A 670 26.21 2.43 3.71
CA PRO A 670 26.16 3.32 4.87
C PRO A 670 24.86 4.14 4.93
N THR A 671 23.94 3.96 3.98
CA THR A 671 22.67 4.69 3.92
C THR A 671 21.61 3.86 3.19
N PRO A 672 20.35 3.79 3.69
CA PRO A 672 19.23 3.27 2.92
C PRO A 672 19.20 3.98 1.56
N SER A 673 19.14 3.19 0.50
CA SER A 673 19.09 3.69 -0.87
C SER A 673 17.92 4.67 -1.06
N LEU A 674 18.23 5.84 -1.64
CA LEU A 674 17.39 6.62 -2.55
C LEU A 674 15.94 6.90 -2.09
N ASP A 675 15.72 8.15 -1.68
CA ASP A 675 14.42 8.84 -1.54
C ASP A 675 13.46 8.48 -0.38
N ALA A 676 13.99 8.26 0.82
CA ALA A 676 13.24 8.66 2.01
C ALA A 676 13.51 10.16 2.28
N PRO A 677 12.49 11.04 2.43
CA PRO A 677 12.71 12.46 2.64
C PRO A 677 13.67 12.67 3.82
N ARG A 678 14.80 13.32 3.55
CA ARG A 678 15.79 13.70 4.56
C ARG A 678 15.23 14.78 5.47
N ALA A 679 14.44 14.37 6.46
CA ALA A 679 14.21 15.18 7.63
C ALA A 679 15.38 14.98 8.61
N SER A 680 16.33 15.91 8.62
CA SER A 680 17.36 15.97 9.66
C SER A 680 16.76 16.60 10.91
N TYR A 681 16.61 15.81 11.97
CA TYR A 681 16.39 16.34 13.32
C TYR A 681 17.40 15.73 14.27
N GLU A 682 18.11 16.58 15.02
CA GLU A 682 18.86 16.19 16.22
C GLU A 682 17.87 16.00 17.37
N PHE A 683 17.84 14.82 17.98
CA PHE A 683 17.18 14.60 19.25
C PHE A 683 18.06 13.76 20.18
N ASP A 684 18.11 14.18 21.45
CA ASP A 684 18.71 13.46 22.56
C ASP A 684 17.84 12.23 22.92
N LEU A 685 18.49 11.08 23.05
CA LEU A 685 17.88 9.79 23.40
C LEU A 685 17.48 9.76 24.89
N VAL A 686 16.18 9.72 25.19
CA VAL A 686 15.64 9.23 26.47
C VAL A 686 14.39 8.35 26.23
N GLU A 687 14.58 7.07 26.55
CA GLU A 687 13.68 5.99 27.03
C GLU A 687 12.22 5.85 26.54
N LEU A 688 12.01 4.74 25.82
CA LEU A 688 10.73 4.05 25.61
C LEU A 688 10.46 3.05 26.74
N SER A 689 9.30 3.15 27.41
CA SER A 689 8.59 1.97 27.91
C SER A 689 7.10 2.27 28.17
N GLN A 690 6.23 1.48 27.53
CA GLN A 690 5.07 0.76 28.10
C GLN A 690 3.84 0.79 27.18
N VAL A 691 3.42 -0.37 26.65
CA VAL A 691 2.07 -1.00 26.78
C VAL A 691 2.16 -2.47 26.33
N THR A 692 1.43 -3.41 26.97
CA THR A 692 0.58 -4.51 26.38
C THR A 692 0.02 -5.47 27.49
N PRO A 693 -0.98 -6.36 27.25
CA PRO A 693 -2.39 -6.13 26.83
C PRO A 693 -3.43 -7.16 27.40
N GLY A 694 -4.66 -7.14 26.88
CA GLY A 694 -5.54 -8.33 26.63
C GLY A 694 -7.06 -8.06 26.73
N PRO A 695 -7.98 -8.98 26.29
CA PRO A 695 -7.93 -10.01 25.24
C PRO A 695 -9.25 -10.12 24.39
N ASP A 696 -9.17 -10.41 23.09
CA ASP A 696 -9.95 -11.47 22.39
C ASP A 696 -9.66 -11.46 20.87
N ALA A 697 -9.84 -12.62 20.23
CA ALA A 697 -8.99 -13.11 19.15
C ALA A 697 -9.49 -12.88 17.71
N SER A 698 -8.61 -12.34 16.87
CA SER A 698 -8.48 -12.59 15.43
C SER A 698 -7.05 -12.25 14.98
N PHE A 699 -6.59 -12.83 13.87
CA PHE A 699 -5.19 -12.87 13.42
C PHE A 699 -4.46 -11.51 13.52
N ARG A 700 -3.53 -11.37 14.48
CA ARG A 700 -2.62 -10.23 14.60
C ARG A 700 -1.23 -10.64 14.10
N ALA A 701 -0.79 -10.10 12.96
CA ALA A 701 0.63 -9.97 12.67
C ALA A 701 1.08 -8.60 13.19
N PRO A 702 2.00 -8.50 14.16
CA PRO A 702 2.45 -7.20 14.65
C PRO A 702 3.45 -6.58 13.65
N HIS A 703 3.07 -5.49 12.98
CA HIS A 703 3.99 -4.70 12.16
C HIS A 703 4.81 -3.76 13.04
N TYR A 704 6.06 -4.14 13.30
CA TYR A 704 7.00 -3.32 14.08
C TYR A 704 7.56 -2.16 13.23
N GLN A 705 7.63 -0.97 13.84
CA GLN A 705 8.47 0.13 13.37
C GLN A 705 9.95 -0.24 13.60
N PHE A 706 10.75 -0.26 12.53
CA PHE A 706 12.19 -0.42 12.68
C PHE A 706 12.84 0.95 12.95
N PRO A 707 13.62 1.14 14.04
CA PRO A 707 14.56 2.25 14.12
C PRO A 707 15.55 2.18 12.94
N ARG A 708 16.15 3.32 12.57
CA ARG A 708 17.04 3.50 11.40
C ARG A 708 17.81 2.22 11.01
N LEU A 709 17.56 1.72 9.80
CA LEU A 709 18.38 0.66 9.21
C LEU A 709 19.81 1.19 9.01
N GLU A 710 20.73 0.76 9.88
CA GLU A 710 22.13 1.21 9.86
C GLU A 710 22.96 0.45 8.83
N ARG A 711 22.66 -0.84 8.63
CA ARG A 711 23.41 -1.67 7.69
C ARG A 711 22.56 -2.80 7.13
N LYS A 712 22.66 -2.96 5.81
CA LYS A 712 22.16 -4.12 5.06
C LYS A 712 23.37 -4.85 4.49
N ALA A 713 23.47 -6.15 4.76
CA ALA A 713 24.51 -7.00 4.19
C ALA A 713 23.86 -8.17 3.47
N PHE A 714 24.22 -8.33 2.21
CA PHE A 714 23.81 -9.47 1.39
C PHE A 714 25.01 -10.36 1.14
N GLY A 715 24.79 -11.66 1.21
CA GLY A 715 25.77 -12.66 0.88
C GLY A 715 25.12 -13.77 0.07
N TRP A 716 25.76 -14.15 -1.02
CA TRP A 716 25.43 -15.36 -1.75
C TRP A 716 26.67 -16.23 -1.77
N GLN A 717 26.48 -17.52 -1.60
CA GLN A 717 27.60 -18.46 -1.66
C GLN A 717 27.15 -19.75 -2.31
N LYS A 718 27.91 -20.21 -3.31
CA LYS A 718 27.84 -21.61 -3.74
C LYS A 718 28.44 -22.49 -2.64
N THR A 719 27.58 -23.16 -1.88
CA THR A 719 27.97 -23.99 -0.73
C THR A 719 28.26 -25.45 -1.11
N GLY A 720 27.94 -25.85 -2.34
CA GLY A 720 28.23 -27.16 -2.90
C GLY A 720 28.15 -27.16 -4.43
N ALA A 721 28.44 -28.29 -5.08
CA ALA A 721 28.40 -28.40 -6.54
C ALA A 721 27.04 -27.95 -7.12
N ASN A 722 25.96 -28.25 -6.40
CA ASN A 722 24.58 -28.01 -6.81
C ASN A 722 23.79 -27.16 -5.79
N ARG A 723 24.43 -26.59 -4.77
CA ARG A 723 23.73 -25.87 -3.70
C ARG A 723 24.21 -24.44 -3.60
N TYR A 724 23.27 -23.52 -3.59
CA TYR A 724 23.45 -22.09 -3.42
C TYR A 724 22.78 -21.67 -2.12
N SER A 725 23.44 -20.80 -1.36
CA SER A 725 22.90 -20.23 -0.13
C SER A 725 22.83 -18.72 -0.28
N TYR A 726 21.63 -18.18 -0.11
CA TYR A 726 21.40 -16.77 0.10
C TYR A 726 21.40 -16.47 1.58
N ARG A 727 22.02 -15.34 1.94
CA ARG A 727 21.92 -14.73 3.26
C ARG A 727 21.67 -13.24 3.10
N ALA A 728 20.63 -12.75 3.76
CA ALA A 728 20.47 -11.33 4.03
C ALA A 728 20.56 -11.09 5.54
N GLU A 729 21.29 -10.05 5.93
CA GLU A 729 21.45 -9.64 7.31
C GLU A 729 21.18 -8.15 7.42
N TRP A 730 20.26 -7.79 8.32
CA TRP A 730 19.89 -6.42 8.62
C TRP A 730 20.34 -6.11 10.04
N GLN A 731 21.11 -5.02 10.19
CA GLN A 731 21.59 -4.57 11.49
C GLN A 731 20.90 -3.26 11.89
N LEU A 732 20.38 -3.24 13.12
CA LEU A 732 19.74 -2.09 13.76
C LEU A 732 20.48 -1.77 15.06
N SER A 733 20.95 -0.53 15.22
CA SER A 733 21.67 -0.08 16.43
C SER A 733 22.84 -1.01 16.81
N GLY A 734 23.62 -1.45 15.81
CA GLY A 734 24.73 -2.38 15.99
C GLY A 734 24.38 -3.86 16.24
N ASN A 735 23.10 -4.24 16.32
CA ASN A 735 22.64 -5.62 16.54
C ASN A 735 22.01 -6.22 15.27
N VAL A 736 22.14 -7.54 15.06
CA VAL A 736 21.44 -8.25 13.97
C VAL A 736 19.95 -8.32 14.30
N ALA A 737 19.13 -7.57 13.56
CA ALA A 737 17.69 -7.51 13.78
C ALA A 737 16.94 -8.57 12.97
N LEU A 738 17.39 -8.82 11.73
CA LEU A 738 16.83 -9.84 10.87
C LEU A 738 17.98 -10.57 10.17
N GLN A 739 17.89 -11.89 10.09
CA GLN A 739 18.80 -12.70 9.29
C GLN A 739 17.99 -13.76 8.55
N GLU A 740 17.95 -13.64 7.23
CA GLU A 740 17.29 -14.62 6.39
C GLU A 740 18.32 -15.52 5.74
N LYS A 741 18.05 -16.83 5.71
CA LYS A 741 18.88 -17.80 4.99
C LYS A 741 17.99 -18.72 4.17
N ILE A 742 18.14 -18.66 2.86
CA ILE A 742 17.43 -19.52 1.91
C ILE A 742 18.45 -20.28 1.10
N ASN A 743 18.23 -21.58 0.94
CA ASN A 743 19.09 -22.42 0.12
C ASN A 743 18.32 -22.87 -1.12
N PHE A 744 18.98 -22.75 -2.26
CA PHE A 744 18.52 -23.27 -3.54
C PHE A 744 19.39 -24.47 -3.88
N GLU A 745 18.79 -25.64 -4.03
CA GLU A 745 19.51 -26.87 -4.39
C GLU A 745 19.01 -27.41 -5.73
N LYS A 746 19.92 -27.52 -6.70
CA LYS A 746 19.67 -28.20 -7.97
C LYS A 746 19.71 -29.71 -7.72
N ALA A 747 18.53 -30.34 -7.76
CA ALA A 747 18.38 -31.78 -7.63
C ALA A 747 18.74 -32.49 -8.96
N GLU A 748 18.60 -33.82 -9.03
CA GLU A 748 18.82 -34.55 -10.28
C GLU A 748 17.91 -34.03 -11.42
N GLY A 749 18.49 -33.78 -12.60
CA GLY A 749 17.79 -33.20 -13.75
C GLY A 749 17.68 -31.67 -13.69
N ASN A 750 16.53 -31.14 -14.10
CA ASN A 750 16.21 -29.69 -14.12
C ASN A 750 15.32 -29.26 -12.94
N ARG A 751 15.43 -29.95 -11.80
CA ARG A 751 14.61 -29.68 -10.61
C ARG A 751 15.37 -28.79 -9.64
N VAL A 752 14.72 -27.73 -9.12
CA VAL A 752 15.28 -26.85 -8.09
C VAL A 752 14.41 -26.91 -6.84
N LEU A 753 15.02 -27.26 -5.72
CA LEU A 753 14.41 -27.25 -4.40
C LEU A 753 14.74 -25.93 -3.69
N VAL A 754 13.71 -25.24 -3.19
CA VAL A 754 13.86 -24.05 -2.34
C VAL A 754 13.68 -24.46 -0.89
N GLU A 755 14.74 -24.36 -0.10
CA GLU A 755 14.72 -24.62 1.35
C GLU A 755 14.85 -23.33 2.14
N TYR A 756 13.92 -23.09 3.06
CA TYR A 756 13.97 -22.00 4.01
C TYR A 756 14.20 -22.54 5.42
N ASP A 757 15.19 -21.98 6.13
CA ASP A 757 15.49 -22.33 7.52
C ASP A 757 14.96 -21.22 8.46
N PRO A 758 13.73 -21.35 8.98
CA PRO A 758 13.15 -20.34 9.87
C PRO A 758 13.92 -20.22 11.19
N SER A 759 14.70 -21.24 11.60
CA SER A 759 15.39 -21.29 12.90
C SER A 759 16.45 -20.19 13.09
N ARG A 760 16.84 -19.54 12.00
CA ARG A 760 17.89 -18.50 11.97
C ARG A 760 17.37 -17.08 11.76
N SER A 761 16.05 -16.93 11.64
CA SER A 761 15.36 -15.64 11.73
C SER A 761 14.86 -15.52 13.17
N PRO A 762 15.58 -14.83 14.08
CA PRO A 762 15.26 -14.83 15.52
C PRO A 762 13.79 -14.48 15.80
N GLN A 763 13.23 -13.57 15.01
CA GLN A 763 11.85 -13.12 15.08
C GLN A 763 10.86 -14.18 14.55
N LEU A 764 11.19 -14.89 13.47
CA LEU A 764 10.29 -15.88 12.86
C LEU A 764 10.15 -17.16 13.72
N VAL A 765 11.19 -17.51 14.49
CA VAL A 765 11.13 -18.59 15.50
C VAL A 765 10.25 -18.22 16.67
N GLU A 766 10.32 -16.97 17.13
CA GLU A 766 9.40 -16.46 18.16
C GLU A 766 7.93 -16.49 17.70
N TRP A 767 7.68 -16.34 16.39
CA TRP A 767 6.35 -16.27 15.80
C TRP A 767 5.74 -17.64 15.45
N LEU A 768 6.55 -18.59 14.99
CA LEU A 768 6.08 -19.93 14.57
C LEU A 768 5.89 -20.92 15.73
N VAL A 769 6.48 -20.68 16.92
CA VAL A 769 6.62 -21.71 17.97
C VAL A 769 5.65 -21.55 19.15
N LYS A 770 4.72 -20.60 19.17
CA LYS A 770 3.71 -20.53 20.25
C LYS A 770 2.52 -21.48 19.98
N PRO A 771 2.34 -22.57 20.75
CA PRO A 771 1.08 -23.30 20.75
C PRO A 771 0.08 -22.53 21.62
N ARG A 772 -1.17 -22.49 21.18
CA ARG A 772 -2.32 -22.15 22.02
C ARG A 772 -2.32 -23.03 23.27
N GLU A 773 -2.37 -22.45 24.48
CA GLU A 773 -3.21 -22.96 25.60
C GLU A 773 -3.20 -22.07 26.88
N ARG A 774 -4.42 -21.72 27.30
CA ARG A 774 -5.00 -21.58 28.66
C ARG A 774 -4.14 -21.05 29.84
N SER A 775 -4.53 -19.84 30.27
CA SER A 775 -4.71 -19.39 31.67
C SER A 775 -3.92 -20.12 32.77
N VAL A 776 -2.83 -19.51 33.23
CA VAL A 776 -2.17 -19.86 34.50
C VAL A 776 -2.47 -18.76 35.53
N GLY A 777 -3.02 -19.16 36.68
CA GLY A 777 -3.60 -18.26 37.69
C GLY A 777 -2.60 -17.37 38.44
N ARG A 778 -3.11 -16.23 38.94
CA ARG A 778 -2.40 -15.25 39.78
C ARG A 778 -1.75 -15.90 41.01
N ALA A 779 -0.55 -15.43 41.39
CA ALA A 779 0.08 -15.79 42.65
C ALA A 779 -0.69 -15.18 43.84
N GLN A 780 -0.80 -15.91 44.96
CA GLN A 780 -1.64 -15.51 46.10
C GLN A 780 -0.96 -14.53 47.09
N ASP A 781 0.22 -13.98 46.76
CA ASP A 781 0.98 -13.10 47.67
C ASP A 781 1.15 -11.67 47.10
N PRO A 782 0.52 -10.65 47.72
CA PRO A 782 0.52 -9.27 47.21
C PRO A 782 1.91 -8.62 47.14
N GLU A 783 2.86 -9.03 47.99
CA GLU A 783 4.21 -8.45 48.00
C GLU A 783 5.02 -8.96 46.79
N VAL A 784 4.74 -10.18 46.33
CA VAL A 784 5.36 -10.79 45.14
C VAL A 784 4.78 -10.20 43.85
N ASP A 785 3.45 -9.98 43.80
CA ASP A 785 2.78 -9.36 42.65
C ASP A 785 3.22 -7.89 42.45
N ALA A 786 3.44 -7.14 43.53
CA ALA A 786 3.93 -5.76 43.45
C ALA A 786 5.36 -5.65 42.90
N ILE A 787 6.22 -6.62 43.24
CA ILE A 787 7.61 -6.68 42.77
C ILE A 787 7.68 -7.14 41.30
N LEU A 788 6.94 -8.18 40.94
CA LEU A 788 6.98 -8.74 39.58
C LEU A 788 6.29 -7.83 38.54
N SER A 789 5.34 -6.99 38.95
CA SER A 789 4.68 -6.01 38.07
C SER A 789 5.49 -4.75 37.78
N GLY A 790 6.72 -4.63 38.32
CA GLY A 790 7.61 -3.49 38.05
C GLY A 790 7.15 -2.15 38.66
N ARG A 791 6.20 -2.18 39.60
CA ARG A 791 5.59 -0.96 40.18
C ARG A 791 6.39 -0.32 41.32
N ASP A 792 7.45 -0.96 41.83
CA ASP A 792 8.34 -0.40 42.85
C ASP A 792 9.79 -0.24 42.34
N PRO A 793 10.23 0.98 42.01
CA PRO A 793 11.59 1.26 41.53
C PRO A 793 12.67 1.12 42.60
N ASN A 794 12.33 0.89 43.89
CA ASN A 794 13.27 0.78 45.01
C ASN A 794 13.36 -0.63 45.62
N TRP A 795 12.93 -1.65 44.90
CA TRP A 795 12.82 -3.00 45.44
C TRP A 795 14.18 -3.55 45.95
N ARG A 796 14.11 -4.39 47.00
CA ARG A 796 15.28 -5.09 47.57
C ARG A 796 14.97 -6.58 47.64
N LEU A 797 15.99 -7.41 47.42
CA LEU A 797 15.85 -8.86 47.41
C LEU A 797 15.74 -9.41 48.84
N THR A 798 14.52 -9.38 49.40
CA THR A 798 14.20 -9.85 50.75
C THR A 798 14.22 -11.38 50.85
N GLU A 799 14.40 -11.92 52.04
CA GLU A 799 14.49 -13.37 52.24
C GLU A 799 13.20 -14.15 51.85
N PRO A 800 11.98 -13.63 52.09
CA PRO A 800 10.75 -14.26 51.60
C PRO A 800 10.70 -14.38 50.07
N VAL A 801 11.17 -13.35 49.36
CA VAL A 801 11.25 -13.35 47.89
C VAL A 801 12.32 -14.33 47.40
N ARG A 802 13.48 -14.41 48.07
CA ARG A 802 14.51 -15.43 47.75
C ARG A 802 13.98 -16.84 47.93
N GLU A 803 13.27 -17.12 49.02
CA GLU A 803 12.66 -18.44 49.28
C GLU A 803 11.59 -18.77 48.23
N TYR A 804 10.72 -17.81 47.88
CA TYR A 804 9.73 -18.00 46.82
C TYR A 804 10.39 -18.31 45.46
N LEU A 805 11.44 -17.58 45.09
CA LEU A 805 12.14 -17.79 43.83
C LEU A 805 12.92 -19.11 43.81
N LYS A 806 13.64 -19.44 44.89
CA LYS A 806 14.31 -20.75 45.02
C LYS A 806 13.33 -21.91 44.86
N ARG A 807 12.12 -21.79 45.43
CA ARG A 807 11.07 -22.81 45.34
C ARG A 807 10.39 -22.84 43.98
N THR A 808 10.17 -21.68 43.37
CA THR A 808 9.53 -21.56 42.05
C THR A 808 10.41 -22.14 40.93
N PHE A 809 11.72 -21.95 41.04
CA PHE A 809 12.75 -22.38 40.09
C PHE A 809 13.59 -23.56 40.59
N GLU A 810 13.05 -24.36 41.52
CA GLU A 810 13.72 -25.54 42.06
C GLU A 810 14.10 -26.51 40.93
N GLY A 811 15.41 -26.78 40.76
CA GLY A 811 15.97 -27.59 39.66
C GLY A 811 16.73 -26.79 38.59
N VAL A 812 16.65 -25.46 38.61
CA VAL A 812 17.45 -24.54 37.77
C VAL A 812 18.51 -23.88 38.64
N GLY A 813 19.74 -23.73 38.14
CA GLY A 813 20.81 -23.10 38.91
C GLY A 813 20.51 -21.61 39.10
N ILE A 814 20.03 -21.19 40.26
CA ILE A 814 19.84 -19.78 40.59
C ILE A 814 20.94 -19.32 41.54
N GLU A 815 21.56 -18.19 41.20
CA GLU A 815 22.54 -17.50 42.02
C GLU A 815 22.07 -16.07 42.31
N PHE A 816 22.21 -15.65 43.57
CA PHE A 816 21.85 -14.31 44.01
C PHE A 816 23.11 -13.52 44.33
N VAL A 817 23.41 -12.49 43.54
CA VAL A 817 24.58 -11.63 43.71
C VAL A 817 24.11 -10.23 44.09
N GLY A 818 24.12 -9.92 45.38
CA GLY A 818 23.55 -8.66 45.89
C GLY A 818 22.02 -8.63 45.74
N ASN A 819 21.51 -7.66 44.96
CA ASN A 819 20.10 -7.60 44.56
C ASN A 819 19.86 -8.29 43.20
N ASP A 820 20.93 -8.71 42.50
CA ASP A 820 20.83 -9.32 41.19
C ASP A 820 20.55 -10.82 41.28
N ILE A 821 19.70 -11.29 40.36
CA ILE A 821 19.27 -12.68 40.27
C ILE A 821 19.77 -13.23 38.94
N LEU A 822 20.73 -14.15 38.99
CA LEU A 822 21.24 -14.86 37.83
C LEU A 822 20.60 -16.24 37.75
N ILE A 823 20.03 -16.55 36.58
CA ILE A 823 19.54 -17.88 36.27
C ILE A 823 20.50 -18.53 35.27
N HIS A 824 21.08 -19.65 35.68
CA HIS A 824 21.95 -20.49 34.87
C HIS A 824 21.08 -21.52 34.13
N CYS A 825 20.90 -21.31 32.82
CA CYS A 825 20.20 -22.24 31.94
C CYS A 825 21.10 -23.43 31.53
N PRO A 826 20.53 -24.57 31.09
CA PRO A 826 21.33 -25.73 30.69
C PRO A 826 22.23 -25.44 29.48
N ALA A 827 23.28 -26.25 29.35
CA ALA A 827 24.48 -26.06 28.53
C ALA A 827 24.26 -25.39 27.15
N ASP A 828 25.13 -24.43 26.86
CA ASP A 828 25.27 -23.60 25.65
C ASP A 828 24.49 -22.26 25.60
N SER A 829 23.93 -21.80 26.72
CA SER A 829 23.35 -20.46 26.86
C SER A 829 24.06 -19.62 27.94
N TRP A 830 24.19 -18.31 27.70
CA TRP A 830 24.79 -17.36 28.65
C TRP A 830 23.83 -17.12 29.82
N PRO A 831 24.31 -16.94 31.07
CA PRO A 831 23.45 -16.72 32.22
C PRO A 831 22.66 -15.42 32.05
N VAL A 832 21.37 -15.46 32.37
CA VAL A 832 20.43 -14.36 32.12
C VAL A 832 20.14 -13.63 33.42
N LEU A 833 20.23 -12.30 33.38
CA LEU A 833 19.92 -11.43 34.51
C LEU A 833 18.40 -11.24 34.57
N LEU A 834 17.75 -11.78 35.60
CA LEU A 834 16.29 -11.81 35.67
C LEU A 834 15.69 -10.41 35.84
N ASN A 835 16.40 -9.52 36.54
CA ASN A 835 15.91 -8.21 36.95
C ASN A 835 15.91 -7.18 35.81
N SER A 836 16.52 -7.50 34.66
CA SER A 836 16.50 -6.68 33.45
C SER A 836 15.47 -7.16 32.43
N LEU A 837 14.66 -8.17 32.76
CA LEU A 837 13.62 -8.71 31.90
C LEU A 837 12.24 -8.16 32.32
N SER A 838 11.35 -7.95 31.35
CA SER A 838 9.95 -7.63 31.63
C SER A 838 9.20 -8.83 32.23
N TYR A 839 8.13 -8.55 32.98
CA TYR A 839 7.31 -9.52 33.72
C TYR A 839 6.94 -10.77 32.91
N GLU A 840 6.54 -10.60 31.65
CA GLU A 840 6.12 -11.70 30.77
C GLU A 840 7.29 -12.62 30.36
N TYR A 841 8.50 -12.08 30.20
CA TYR A 841 9.67 -12.90 29.84
C TYR A 841 10.17 -13.73 31.02
N ALA A 842 10.17 -13.18 32.24
CA ALA A 842 10.61 -13.89 33.44
C ALA A 842 9.73 -15.11 33.77
N LEU A 843 8.41 -14.99 33.60
CA LEU A 843 7.46 -16.09 33.81
C LEU A 843 7.54 -17.17 32.71
N ASN A 844 7.76 -16.75 31.45
CA ASN A 844 7.90 -17.69 30.33
C ASN A 844 9.17 -18.54 30.44
N ILE A 845 10.30 -17.97 30.89
CA ILE A 845 11.54 -18.72 31.15
C ILE A 845 11.35 -19.73 32.30
N ALA A 846 10.61 -19.35 33.35
CA ALA A 846 10.29 -20.23 34.48
C ALA A 846 9.46 -21.46 34.06
N ALA A 847 8.47 -21.26 33.20
CA ALA A 847 7.60 -22.32 32.69
C ALA A 847 8.36 -23.28 31.75
N HIS A 848 9.22 -22.75 30.87
CA HIS A 848 9.99 -23.56 29.92
C HIS A 848 11.05 -24.44 30.61
N THR A 849 11.73 -23.93 31.64
CA THR A 849 12.82 -24.69 32.29
C THR A 849 12.28 -25.86 33.13
N LYS A 850 11.05 -25.77 33.65
CA LYS A 850 10.34 -26.90 34.28
C LYS A 850 9.91 -27.98 33.28
N MET A 851 9.60 -27.59 32.04
CA MET A 851 9.18 -28.52 30.98
C MET A 851 10.33 -29.39 30.47
N LEU A 852 11.55 -28.84 30.38
CA LEU A 852 12.75 -29.59 29.97
C LEU A 852 13.22 -30.64 31.00
N LEU A 853 12.71 -30.59 32.24
CA LEU A 853 13.05 -31.53 33.33
C LEU A 853 12.09 -32.73 33.46
N LEU A 854 11.00 -32.77 32.68
CA LEU A 854 10.03 -33.88 32.71
C LEU A 854 10.13 -34.71 31.42
N VAL A 855 10.90 -35.80 31.46
CA VAL A 855 10.64 -37.17 30.93
C VAL A 855 11.91 -38.00 31.23
N PRO A 856 11.82 -39.09 32.04
CA PRO A 856 11.26 -40.33 31.52
C PRO A 856 10.39 -41.10 32.51
N THR A 857 9.14 -41.36 32.13
CA THR A 857 8.42 -42.54 32.62
C THR A 857 8.21 -43.51 31.48
N ARG A 858 8.96 -44.61 31.55
CA ARG A 858 8.73 -45.89 30.87
C ARG A 858 7.25 -46.29 30.97
N LEU A 859 6.69 -46.80 29.89
CA LEU A 859 5.68 -47.85 29.95
C LEU A 859 6.07 -48.93 28.95
N GLU A 860 6.38 -50.11 29.49
CA GLU A 860 6.46 -51.39 28.79
C GLU A 860 5.05 -51.90 28.49
N HIS A 861 4.96 -52.63 27.38
CA HIS A 861 3.85 -53.41 26.79
C HIS A 861 2.78 -52.67 25.98
#